data_AF-A0AAN2CGJ5-F1
#
_entry.id   AF-A0AAN2CGJ5-F1
#
_cell.length_a   1.000
_cell.length_b   1.000
_cell.length_c   1.000
_cell.angle_alpha   90.00
_cell.angle_beta   90.00
_cell.angle_gamma   90.00
#
_symmetry.space_group_name_H-M   'P 1'
#
loop_
_entity.id
_entity.type
_entity.pdbx_description
1 polymer ?
#
loop_
_entity_poly.entity_id
_entity_poly.type
_entity_poly.pdbx_seq_one_letter_code
_entity_poly.pdbx_strand_id
1 'polypeptide(L)'
;MSDDFLTREQTENYGRYVAEPNEVQLARYFHLDERDLAFINQRRGKHNRLGIALQLTTARFLGTFLPDPLQIPSFIRFYIAAQLNISRPEILSRYAERENTRWEHQGLIKLYYDYHDFGDFPWTFRLKRLLYTRAWLSNERPGLLFDFATAWLLQNKILLPAASTLTRLIGEVRERASRRLWRRLALLPDSWQKAQLDGLLEIPEGQRISVLEEIRKGPVTISGPSFTDALERYTRLRSMEFSRLNFSGLPAIQLRNLARYAGMASVKYISRMPEERRLAVLTAFVKAQEISALDEAVDVLDMLILDITRSAKSIGQKKRLRTLKDLDRAALLLARACSLLLDENTDEAALRQAIFRRIPKDKLAESVGKVNELARPQDTHFQDEMVEQYGRVKRFLSAMLRDLHFQAAPAGEHTLSAIHYLAELSGSKKRILDDAPEQIISGPWKRLVYDRDGRILRAGYSLCLLERLQDSLRRRDLWLENSDRWGDPRQKLLQGAEWQAQRIPVCRALGHPSDGTKAAEQLATRLDDTWKSVASRFACNAAVSISNEGKHPSLTISSLDKLDEPPALIQLNHRVRELIPPVDLTELLLEIDARTGFTREFSHVSESGARAQDLQVSLCATLLAEACNIGHEPLIKHNIPALTRHRLSWVKQNYLRAETLVSANARLVDFQSKLPLAGYWGGGEVASADGMRFVTPVKTVNSGPNRKYFGSGRGITWYNFVSDQYSGFHGIVVPGTLRDSIFVLEGLLEQQTGLNPVEIMTDTAGSSDIIFGLFWLLGYQFSPRLADAGGAIFWRADKIAHYGALNELARGCVELSKIESQWDEMMRMAGSLKLGTIHASELIRSLLRSSRPSGLAQAIMEVGRVNKTLYLLNYIDDEDYRRRILTQLNRGEGRHAVARAICYGQRGEIRKRYREGQEDQLGALGLVTNAVVLWNTLYMQEALSHLRKSGETPEEEHLARLSPLIHGHINMLGHYTFSLPDDILKGELRPLNFNTNNELTS
;
A
#
# COMPACT_ATOMS: atom_id res chain seq x y z
N MET A 1 -9.34 -3.23 38.77
CA MET A 1 -10.01 -4.14 37.81
C MET A 1 -9.06 -4.34 36.66
N SER A 2 -8.48 -5.55 36.52
CA SER A 2 -7.37 -5.81 35.60
C SER A 2 -7.86 -5.93 34.15
N ASP A 3 -7.30 -5.11 33.28
CA ASP A 3 -7.37 -5.25 31.82
C ASP A 3 -6.66 -6.55 31.42
N ASP A 4 -7.38 -7.67 31.46
CA ASP A 4 -6.83 -8.93 30.96
C ASP A 4 -6.97 -8.94 29.44
N PHE A 5 -5.91 -8.50 28.76
CA PHE A 5 -5.77 -8.50 27.31
C PHE A 5 -5.07 -9.75 26.77
N LEU A 6 -4.59 -10.63 27.67
CA LEU A 6 -4.05 -11.93 27.31
C LEU A 6 -5.19 -12.91 27.04
N THR A 7 -4.96 -13.83 26.11
CA THR A 7 -5.87 -14.95 25.90
C THR A 7 -5.71 -15.95 27.04
N ARG A 8 -6.73 -16.80 27.24
CA ARG A 8 -6.68 -17.88 28.23
C ARG A 8 -5.48 -18.80 27.97
N GLU A 9 -5.25 -19.14 26.71
CA GLU A 9 -4.11 -19.93 26.25
C GLU A 9 -2.76 -19.23 26.51
N GLN A 10 -2.62 -17.93 26.19
CA GLN A 10 -1.39 -17.17 26.49
C GLN A 10 -1.09 -17.15 27.99
N THR A 11 -2.14 -17.03 28.81
CA THR A 11 -2.03 -17.04 30.27
C THR A 11 -1.64 -18.41 30.80
N GLU A 12 -2.21 -19.48 30.23
CA GLU A 12 -1.91 -20.88 30.58
C GLU A 12 -0.51 -21.31 30.12
N ASN A 13 -0.02 -20.76 29.01
CA ASN A 13 1.28 -21.08 28.42
C ASN A 13 2.45 -20.32 29.07
N TYR A 14 2.19 -19.15 29.65
CA TYR A 14 3.23 -18.28 30.19
C TYR A 14 3.97 -18.93 31.37
N GLY A 15 5.29 -19.12 31.21
CA GLY A 15 6.15 -19.72 32.24
C GLY A 15 5.89 -21.22 32.48
N ARG A 16 5.33 -21.94 31.49
CA ARG A 16 5.03 -23.38 31.58
C ARG A 16 5.51 -24.16 30.34
N TYR A 17 5.63 -25.47 30.49
CA TYR A 17 5.88 -26.38 29.37
C TYR A 17 4.58 -26.63 28.60
N VAL A 18 4.50 -26.11 27.38
CA VAL A 18 3.32 -26.22 26.49
C VAL A 18 3.44 -27.39 25.53
N ALA A 19 4.66 -27.70 25.10
CA ALA A 19 4.99 -28.79 24.20
C ALA A 19 6.38 -29.37 24.56
N GLU A 20 6.68 -30.55 24.05
CA GLU A 20 8.01 -31.15 24.22
C GLU A 20 9.08 -30.33 23.48
N PRO A 21 10.22 -30.00 24.11
CA PRO A 21 11.29 -29.29 23.45
C PRO A 21 11.88 -30.12 22.30
N ASN A 22 12.11 -29.49 21.14
CA ASN A 22 12.77 -30.15 20.02
C ASN A 22 14.28 -30.33 20.27
N GLU A 23 14.96 -31.10 19.42
CA GLU A 23 16.39 -31.41 19.59
C GLU A 23 17.29 -30.18 19.72
N VAL A 24 17.00 -29.12 18.94
CA VAL A 24 17.76 -27.86 19.00
C VAL A 24 17.55 -27.17 20.35
N GLN A 25 16.34 -27.17 20.89
CA GLN A 25 16.04 -26.61 22.20
C GLN A 25 16.68 -27.44 23.33
N LEU A 26 16.68 -28.77 23.22
CA LEU A 26 17.36 -29.67 24.16
C LEU A 26 18.87 -29.38 24.20
N ALA A 27 19.52 -29.36 23.05
CA ALA A 27 20.94 -29.05 22.93
C ALA A 27 21.27 -27.65 23.48
N ARG A 28 20.38 -26.67 23.27
CA ARG A 28 20.64 -25.27 23.66
C ARG A 28 20.37 -24.97 25.13
N TYR A 29 19.32 -25.51 25.72
CA TYR A 29 18.84 -25.10 27.06
C TYR A 29 18.97 -26.18 28.13
N PHE A 30 19.02 -27.46 27.73
CA PHE A 30 19.01 -28.62 28.62
C PHE A 30 20.31 -29.42 28.63
N HIS A 31 21.27 -29.06 27.78
CA HIS A 31 22.63 -29.55 27.86
C HIS A 31 23.35 -28.95 29.07
N LEU A 32 24.01 -29.80 29.85
CA LEU A 32 24.81 -29.42 31.01
C LEU A 32 26.28 -29.35 30.59
N ASP A 33 26.83 -28.15 30.58
CA ASP A 33 28.26 -27.94 30.31
C ASP A 33 29.13 -28.29 31.54
N GLU A 34 30.45 -28.19 31.40
CA GLU A 34 31.38 -28.47 32.49
C GLU A 34 31.15 -27.57 33.73
N ARG A 35 30.75 -26.30 33.50
CA ARG A 35 30.45 -25.35 34.58
C ARG A 35 29.20 -25.80 35.35
N ASP A 36 28.20 -26.31 34.64
CA ASP A 36 26.97 -26.85 35.21
C ASP A 36 27.22 -28.11 36.01
N LEU A 37 27.97 -29.06 35.45
CA LEU A 37 28.32 -30.30 36.14
C LEU A 37 29.13 -30.03 37.41
N ALA A 38 30.07 -29.08 37.38
CA ALA A 38 30.82 -28.66 38.56
C ALA A 38 29.91 -28.07 39.65
N PHE A 39 28.95 -27.22 39.28
CA PHE A 39 27.97 -26.63 40.21
C PHE A 39 27.02 -27.68 40.80
N ILE A 40 26.48 -28.57 39.95
CA ILE A 40 25.52 -29.61 40.33
C ILE A 40 26.18 -30.66 41.25
N ASN A 41 27.41 -31.08 40.96
CA ASN A 41 28.08 -32.16 41.70
C ASN A 41 28.41 -31.81 43.16
N GLN A 42 28.40 -30.53 43.52
CA GLN A 42 28.53 -30.06 44.90
C GLN A 42 27.32 -30.46 45.78
N ARG A 43 26.19 -30.81 45.18
CA ARG A 43 24.99 -31.22 45.94
C ARG A 43 25.10 -32.68 46.40
N ARG A 44 24.72 -32.94 47.66
CA ARG A 44 24.72 -34.28 48.26
C ARG A 44 23.46 -35.05 47.86
N GLY A 45 23.64 -36.26 47.31
CA GLY A 45 22.57 -37.17 46.93
C GLY A 45 22.09 -37.00 45.48
N LYS A 46 21.79 -38.13 44.82
CA LYS A 46 21.35 -38.16 43.41
C LYS A 46 20.05 -37.36 43.16
N HIS A 47 19.11 -37.36 44.11
CA HIS A 47 17.86 -36.58 44.02
C HIS A 47 18.12 -35.06 44.00
N ASN A 48 19.03 -34.57 44.84
CA ASN A 48 19.38 -33.14 44.88
C ASN A 48 20.14 -32.69 43.63
N ARG A 49 21.02 -33.55 43.09
CA ARG A 49 21.72 -33.29 41.82
C ARG A 49 20.75 -33.22 40.65
N LEU A 50 19.83 -34.17 40.55
CA LEU A 50 18.80 -34.17 39.50
C LEU A 50 17.86 -32.96 39.65
N GLY A 51 17.40 -32.68 40.87
CA GLY A 51 16.45 -31.60 41.13
C GLY A 51 17.01 -30.19 40.89
N ILE A 52 18.25 -29.91 41.28
CA ILE A 52 18.87 -28.61 40.99
C ILE A 52 19.19 -28.44 39.49
N ALA A 53 19.59 -29.52 38.81
CA ALA A 53 19.84 -29.50 37.36
C ALA A 53 18.55 -29.23 36.57
N LEU A 54 17.45 -29.85 37.00
CA LEU A 54 16.12 -29.60 36.46
C LEU A 54 15.68 -28.15 36.69
N GLN A 55 15.84 -27.60 37.89
CA GLN A 55 15.52 -26.19 38.14
C GLN A 55 16.36 -25.22 37.29
N LEU A 56 17.66 -25.49 37.14
CA LEU A 56 18.56 -24.67 36.33
C LEU A 56 18.11 -24.63 34.86
N THR A 57 17.92 -25.81 34.27
CA THR A 57 17.53 -25.95 32.86
C THR A 57 16.10 -25.46 32.62
N THR A 58 15.19 -25.64 33.57
CA THR A 58 13.85 -25.03 33.53
C THR A 58 13.92 -23.52 33.57
N ALA A 59 14.74 -22.91 34.43
CA ALA A 59 14.91 -21.45 34.46
C ALA A 59 15.56 -20.91 33.18
N ARG A 60 16.45 -21.66 32.53
CA ARG A 60 17.02 -21.31 31.22
C ARG A 60 15.98 -21.34 30.10
N PHE A 61 15.11 -22.33 30.11
CA PHE A 61 14.13 -22.53 29.04
C PHE A 61 12.88 -21.68 29.22
N LEU A 62 12.27 -21.71 30.41
CA LEU A 62 11.02 -21.00 30.70
C LEU A 62 11.24 -19.58 31.25
N GLY A 63 12.42 -19.26 31.76
CA GLY A 63 12.69 -17.98 32.44
C GLY A 63 12.11 -17.86 33.84
N THR A 64 11.59 -18.95 34.41
CA THR A 64 11.04 -18.99 35.77
C THR A 64 11.23 -20.37 36.38
N PHE A 65 11.09 -20.46 37.70
CA PHE A 65 11.08 -21.74 38.40
C PHE A 65 9.65 -22.26 38.51
N LEU A 66 9.46 -23.56 38.28
CA LEU A 66 8.16 -24.18 38.52
C LEU A 66 7.89 -24.30 40.03
N PRO A 67 6.65 -24.03 40.48
CA PRO A 67 6.25 -24.27 41.87
C PRO A 67 6.47 -25.72 42.27
N ASP A 68 6.14 -26.66 41.38
CA ASP A 68 6.35 -28.09 41.58
C ASP A 68 7.32 -28.66 40.51
N PRO A 69 8.53 -29.10 40.91
CA PRO A 69 9.48 -29.74 40.01
C PRO A 69 8.97 -31.04 39.36
N LEU A 70 7.92 -31.67 39.89
CA LEU A 70 7.32 -32.87 39.30
C LEU A 70 6.49 -32.56 38.06
N GLN A 71 6.10 -31.30 37.83
CA GLN A 71 5.42 -30.85 36.63
C GLN A 71 6.34 -30.78 35.40
N ILE A 72 7.64 -31.02 35.57
CA ILE A 72 8.58 -31.10 34.45
C ILE A 72 8.28 -32.35 33.62
N PRO A 73 8.13 -32.25 32.28
CA PRO A 73 7.91 -33.38 31.39
C PRO A 73 8.89 -34.54 31.65
N SER A 74 8.38 -35.78 31.59
CA SER A 74 9.16 -37.01 31.83
C SER A 74 10.39 -37.08 30.92
N PHE A 75 10.23 -36.76 29.64
CA PHE A 75 11.31 -36.78 28.67
C PHE A 75 12.50 -35.88 29.08
N ILE A 76 12.24 -34.66 29.57
CA ILE A 76 13.29 -33.75 30.07
C ILE A 76 13.98 -34.35 31.30
N ARG A 77 13.22 -34.99 32.20
CA ARG A 77 13.78 -35.68 33.38
C ARG A 77 14.73 -36.80 32.97
N PHE A 78 14.38 -37.61 31.96
CA PHE A 78 15.26 -38.65 31.43
C PHE A 78 16.50 -38.08 30.74
N TYR A 79 16.34 -37.04 29.92
CA TYR A 79 17.45 -36.40 29.20
C TYR A 79 18.52 -35.83 30.15
N ILE A 80 18.10 -35.18 31.23
CA ILE A 80 19.04 -34.64 32.24
C ILE A 80 19.60 -35.75 33.12
N ALA A 81 18.79 -36.75 33.50
CA ALA A 81 19.27 -37.87 34.31
C ALA A 81 20.36 -38.67 33.60
N ALA A 82 20.27 -38.83 32.28
CA ALA A 82 21.30 -39.47 31.46
C ALA A 82 22.64 -38.72 31.55
N GLN A 83 22.62 -37.38 31.43
CA GLN A 83 23.84 -36.54 31.55
C GLN A 83 24.48 -36.61 32.95
N LEU A 84 23.71 -36.93 33.99
CA LEU A 84 24.18 -37.07 35.37
C LEU A 84 24.50 -38.52 35.78
N ASN A 85 24.44 -39.49 34.86
CA ASN A 85 24.57 -40.92 35.14
C ASN A 85 23.58 -41.44 36.21
N ILE A 86 22.32 -41.00 36.13
CA ILE A 86 21.23 -41.41 37.02
C ILE A 86 20.25 -42.30 36.25
N SER A 87 20.23 -43.60 36.58
CA SER A 87 19.43 -44.61 35.87
C SER A 87 17.92 -44.57 36.17
N ARG A 88 17.51 -43.91 37.25
CA ARG A 88 16.12 -43.87 37.75
C ARG A 88 15.69 -42.44 38.10
N PRO A 89 15.06 -41.69 37.17
CA PRO A 89 14.62 -40.31 37.40
C PRO A 89 13.51 -40.19 38.46
N GLU A 90 12.85 -41.30 38.81
CA GLU A 90 11.79 -41.36 39.84
C GLU A 90 12.31 -40.93 41.22
N ILE A 91 13.63 -40.96 41.42
CA ILE A 91 14.29 -40.45 42.63
C ILE A 91 14.04 -38.95 42.86
N LEU A 92 13.59 -38.21 41.84
CA LEU A 92 13.16 -36.82 41.95
C LEU A 92 12.04 -36.62 42.97
N SER A 93 11.20 -37.63 43.21
CA SER A 93 10.16 -37.58 44.27
C SER A 93 10.72 -37.22 45.64
N ARG A 94 11.96 -37.64 45.95
CA ARG A 94 12.67 -37.32 47.21
C ARG A 94 13.21 -35.90 47.27
N TYR A 95 13.32 -35.19 46.14
CA TYR A 95 13.86 -33.83 46.06
C TYR A 95 12.92 -32.80 46.69
N ALA A 96 11.61 -33.06 46.68
CA ALA A 96 10.58 -32.14 47.16
C ALA A 96 10.06 -32.48 48.57
N GLU A 97 10.59 -33.51 49.25
CA GLU A 97 10.17 -33.90 50.60
C GLU A 97 10.48 -32.81 51.66
N ARG A 98 11.51 -31.99 51.43
CA ARG A 98 11.86 -30.84 52.28
C ARG A 98 11.77 -29.55 51.46
N GLU A 99 10.74 -28.74 51.71
CA GLU A 99 10.49 -27.51 50.96
C GLU A 99 11.68 -26.52 50.95
N ASN A 100 12.42 -26.40 52.06
CA ASN A 100 13.58 -25.49 52.14
C ASN A 100 14.67 -25.81 51.11
N THR A 101 14.89 -27.09 50.78
CA THR A 101 15.90 -27.49 49.79
C THR A 101 15.61 -26.88 48.42
N ARG A 102 14.33 -26.78 48.04
CA ARG A 102 13.90 -26.20 46.77
C ARG A 102 14.27 -24.72 46.70
N TRP A 103 13.96 -23.96 47.75
CA TRP A 103 14.20 -22.51 47.81
C TRP A 103 15.70 -22.18 47.92
N GLU A 104 16.46 -22.95 48.70
CA GLU A 104 17.92 -22.83 48.79
C GLU A 104 18.59 -23.03 47.42
N HIS A 105 18.16 -24.05 46.68
CA HIS A 105 18.69 -24.33 45.35
C HIS A 105 18.34 -23.25 44.33
N GLN A 106 17.12 -22.70 44.37
CA GLN A 106 16.77 -21.53 43.55
C GLN A 106 17.69 -20.34 43.88
N GLY A 107 17.94 -20.07 45.16
CA GLY A 107 18.87 -19.03 45.60
C GLY A 107 20.31 -19.24 45.09
N LEU A 108 20.81 -20.48 45.16
CA LEU A 108 22.12 -20.84 44.62
C LEU A 108 22.20 -20.67 43.10
N ILE A 109 21.16 -21.06 42.36
CA ILE A 109 21.10 -20.87 40.91
C ILE A 109 21.12 -19.38 40.57
N LYS A 110 20.34 -18.56 41.29
CA LYS A 110 20.31 -17.10 41.07
C LYS A 110 21.69 -16.48 41.26
N LEU A 111 22.37 -16.82 42.35
CA LEU A 111 23.69 -16.29 42.67
C LEU A 111 24.76 -16.75 41.65
N TYR A 112 24.76 -18.02 41.27
CA TYR A 112 25.84 -18.60 40.46
C TYR A 112 25.71 -18.29 38.95
N TYR A 113 24.50 -18.03 38.46
CA TYR A 113 24.21 -17.78 37.04
C TYR A 113 23.73 -16.35 36.73
N ASP A 114 23.77 -15.46 37.71
CA ASP A 114 23.35 -14.05 37.62
C ASP A 114 21.88 -13.89 37.20
N TYR A 115 20.97 -14.66 37.81
CA TYR A 115 19.54 -14.41 37.67
C TYR A 115 19.06 -13.40 38.71
N HIS A 116 18.19 -12.49 38.30
CA HIS A 116 17.62 -11.46 39.15
C HIS A 116 16.12 -11.65 39.32
N ASP A 117 15.60 -11.27 40.49
CA ASP A 117 14.16 -11.21 40.69
C ASP A 117 13.59 -9.97 40.01
N PHE A 118 12.37 -10.09 39.49
CA PHE A 118 11.71 -8.98 38.79
C PHE A 118 11.65 -7.70 39.64
N GLY A 119 11.42 -7.85 40.95
CA GLY A 119 11.33 -6.74 41.90
C GLY A 119 12.65 -5.99 42.16
N ASP A 120 13.79 -6.55 41.76
CA ASP A 120 15.11 -6.00 42.07
C ASP A 120 15.38 -4.70 41.29
N PHE A 121 16.00 -3.72 41.96
CA PHE A 121 16.52 -2.53 41.28
C PHE A 121 17.81 -2.89 40.52
N PRO A 122 18.01 -2.42 39.27
CA PRO A 122 17.25 -1.42 38.51
C PRO A 122 16.25 -2.00 37.49
N TRP A 123 15.96 -3.30 37.52
CA TRP A 123 15.35 -4.02 36.41
C TRP A 123 13.90 -3.63 36.13
N THR A 124 13.05 -3.62 37.15
CA THR A 124 11.66 -3.13 37.02
C THR A 124 11.64 -1.67 36.50
N PHE A 125 12.55 -0.82 36.97
CA PHE A 125 12.63 0.58 36.51
C PHE A 125 13.05 0.68 35.05
N ARG A 126 14.06 -0.08 34.61
CA ARG A 126 14.51 -0.15 33.22
C ARG A 126 13.40 -0.63 32.29
N LEU A 127 12.71 -1.71 32.64
CA LEU A 127 11.58 -2.21 31.86
C LEU A 127 10.44 -1.18 31.77
N LYS A 128 10.05 -0.58 32.91
CA LYS A 128 9.05 0.50 32.94
C LYS A 128 9.42 1.63 32.00
N ARG A 129 10.69 2.06 31.99
CA ARG A 129 11.18 3.15 31.12
C ARG A 129 11.13 2.75 29.64
N LEU A 130 11.51 1.52 29.30
CA LEU A 130 11.46 1.02 27.92
C LEU A 130 10.02 0.92 27.42
N LEU A 131 9.14 0.27 28.19
CA LEU A 131 7.72 0.15 27.87
C LEU A 131 7.07 1.52 27.73
N TYR A 132 7.44 2.47 28.59
CA TYR A 132 6.94 3.85 28.53
C TYR A 132 7.37 4.55 27.24
N THR A 133 8.65 4.44 26.85
CA THR A 133 9.14 5.03 25.60
C THR A 133 8.42 4.45 24.39
N ARG A 134 8.20 3.12 24.35
CA ARG A 134 7.44 2.47 23.27
C ARG A 134 5.99 2.96 23.23
N ALA A 135 5.29 2.89 24.37
CA ALA A 135 3.90 3.36 24.48
C ALA A 135 3.74 4.86 24.19
N TRP A 136 4.77 5.67 24.41
CA TRP A 136 4.78 7.08 24.01
C TRP A 136 4.93 7.23 22.50
N LEU A 137 5.93 6.58 21.89
CA LEU A 137 6.27 6.80 20.48
C LEU A 137 5.30 6.14 19.50
N SER A 138 4.81 4.96 19.83
CA SER A 138 3.98 4.12 18.97
C SER A 138 2.66 3.77 19.67
N ASN A 139 1.71 3.25 18.89
CA ASN A 139 0.44 2.75 19.40
C ASN A 139 0.43 1.22 19.41
N GLU A 140 1.42 0.64 20.08
CA GLU A 140 1.59 -0.81 20.16
C GLU A 140 0.50 -1.46 21.01
N ARG A 141 0.03 -2.63 20.56
CA ARG A 141 -0.92 -3.45 21.32
C ARG A 141 -0.30 -3.85 22.66
N PRO A 142 -1.10 -3.93 23.73
CA PRO A 142 -0.61 -4.40 25.02
C PRO A 142 -0.06 -5.84 24.96
N GLY A 143 -0.55 -6.70 24.07
CA GLY A 143 0.03 -8.02 23.79
C GLY A 143 1.45 -7.96 23.23
N LEU A 144 1.72 -7.08 22.25
CA LEU A 144 3.08 -6.90 21.72
C LEU A 144 4.04 -6.34 22.77
N LEU A 145 3.56 -5.42 23.62
CA LEU A 145 4.33 -4.93 24.77
C LEU A 145 4.59 -6.03 25.80
N PHE A 146 3.68 -7.00 25.93
CA PHE A 146 3.85 -8.17 26.80
C PHE A 146 4.88 -9.15 26.23
N ASP A 147 4.82 -9.45 24.94
CA ASP A 147 5.79 -10.30 24.26
C ASP A 147 7.19 -9.66 24.31
N PHE A 148 7.28 -8.35 24.04
CA PHE A 148 8.50 -7.57 24.19
C PHE A 148 9.02 -7.61 25.64
N ALA A 149 8.16 -7.37 26.63
CA ALA A 149 8.55 -7.42 28.03
C ALA A 149 9.09 -8.80 28.41
N THR A 150 8.42 -9.87 27.98
CA THR A 150 8.82 -11.25 28.22
C THR A 150 10.20 -11.55 27.61
N ALA A 151 10.38 -11.24 26.32
CA ALA A 151 11.65 -11.42 25.64
C ALA A 151 12.79 -10.60 26.29
N TRP A 152 12.51 -9.35 26.67
CA TRP A 152 13.48 -8.49 27.34
C TRP A 152 13.89 -9.03 28.71
N LEU A 153 12.94 -9.53 29.51
CA LEU A 153 13.23 -10.15 30.80
C LEU A 153 14.13 -11.38 30.65
N LEU A 154 13.80 -12.26 29.70
CA LEU A 154 14.60 -13.46 29.39
C LEU A 154 16.03 -13.11 28.96
N GLN A 155 16.19 -12.14 28.04
CA GLN A 155 17.49 -11.70 27.55
C GLN A 155 18.39 -11.12 28.65
N ASN A 156 17.79 -10.49 29.67
CA ASN A 156 18.50 -9.87 30.78
C ASN A 156 18.59 -10.79 32.02
N LYS A 157 18.24 -12.08 31.89
CA LYS A 157 18.20 -13.07 32.99
C LYS A 157 17.36 -12.63 34.19
N ILE A 158 16.27 -11.93 33.94
CA ILE A 158 15.31 -11.56 34.99
C ILE A 158 14.21 -12.61 35.01
N LEU A 159 13.96 -13.17 36.20
CA LEU A 159 12.93 -14.19 36.37
C LEU A 159 11.55 -13.61 36.06
N LEU A 160 10.79 -14.33 35.24
CA LEU A 160 9.46 -13.92 34.80
C LEU A 160 8.52 -13.79 36.02
N PRO A 161 7.92 -12.62 36.27
CA PRO A 161 6.88 -12.47 37.30
C PRO A 161 5.58 -13.09 36.79
N ALA A 162 4.55 -13.20 37.65
CA ALA A 162 3.23 -13.66 37.21
C ALA A 162 2.69 -12.82 36.04
N ALA A 163 2.01 -13.46 35.08
CA ALA A 163 1.45 -12.79 33.89
C ALA A 163 0.58 -11.57 34.27
N SER A 164 -0.22 -11.69 35.34
CA SER A 164 -1.05 -10.61 35.90
C SER A 164 -0.24 -9.39 36.36
N THR A 165 1.01 -9.59 36.77
CA THR A 165 1.91 -8.50 37.17
C THR A 165 2.36 -7.71 35.95
N LEU A 166 2.72 -8.39 34.86
CA LEU A 166 3.09 -7.74 33.60
C LEU A 166 1.90 -7.07 32.92
N THR A 167 0.72 -7.71 32.89
CA THR A 167 -0.47 -7.10 32.28
C THR A 167 -0.87 -5.82 33.02
N ARG A 168 -0.86 -5.83 34.36
CA ARG A 168 -1.08 -4.63 35.17
C ARG A 168 -0.02 -3.56 34.89
N LEU A 169 1.26 -3.92 34.86
CA LEU A 169 2.35 -2.99 34.57
C LEU A 169 2.16 -2.30 33.22
N ILE A 170 1.85 -3.07 32.18
CA ILE A 170 1.64 -2.56 30.82
C ILE A 170 0.41 -1.64 30.78
N GLY A 171 -0.68 -2.02 31.44
CA GLY A 171 -1.87 -1.18 31.60
C GLY A 171 -1.54 0.17 32.24
N GLU A 172 -0.84 0.17 33.38
CA GLU A 172 -0.42 1.38 34.09
C GLU A 172 0.51 2.27 33.24
N VAL A 173 1.48 1.67 32.53
CA VAL A 173 2.43 2.41 31.68
C VAL A 173 1.71 3.05 30.49
N ARG A 174 0.81 2.33 29.82
CA ARG A 174 0.03 2.84 28.69
C ARG A 174 -0.91 3.95 29.14
N GLU A 175 -1.63 3.74 30.24
CA GLU A 175 -2.52 4.77 30.77
C GLU A 175 -1.74 6.04 31.13
N ARG A 176 -0.56 5.89 31.74
CA ARG A 176 0.32 7.03 32.04
C ARG A 176 0.79 7.75 30.77
N ALA A 177 1.16 7.02 29.72
CA ALA A 177 1.56 7.60 28.44
C ALA A 177 0.39 8.37 27.78
N SER A 178 -0.80 7.77 27.73
CA SER A 178 -2.01 8.39 27.18
C SER A 178 -2.44 9.63 27.97
N ARG A 179 -2.47 9.58 29.30
CA ARG A 179 -2.78 10.77 30.13
C ARG A 179 -1.76 11.88 29.92
N ARG A 180 -0.46 11.58 29.80
CA ARG A 180 0.55 12.60 29.48
C ARG A 180 0.28 13.24 28.13
N LEU A 181 -0.05 12.44 27.12
CA LEU A 181 -0.36 12.94 25.78
C LEU A 181 -1.59 13.85 25.81
N TRP A 182 -2.68 13.41 26.46
CA TRP A 182 -3.90 14.20 26.58
C TRP A 182 -3.65 15.51 27.29
N ARG A 183 -2.93 15.51 28.42
CA ARG A 183 -2.57 16.73 29.14
C ARG A 183 -1.75 17.68 28.28
N ARG A 184 -0.72 17.18 27.60
CA ARG A 184 0.11 18.03 26.73
C ARG A 184 -0.74 18.66 25.62
N LEU A 185 -1.60 17.88 24.98
CA LEU A 185 -2.47 18.39 23.92
C LEU A 185 -3.55 19.35 24.42
N ALA A 186 -4.20 19.07 25.55
CA ALA A 186 -5.24 19.93 26.12
C ALA A 186 -4.70 21.26 26.66
N LEU A 187 -3.39 21.34 26.90
CA LEU A 187 -2.69 22.56 27.34
C LEU A 187 -2.15 23.41 26.17
N LEU A 188 -2.14 22.90 24.94
CA LEU A 188 -1.70 23.70 23.79
C LEU A 188 -2.67 24.85 23.48
N PRO A 189 -4.01 24.64 23.41
CA PRO A 189 -4.93 25.69 23.02
C PRO A 189 -5.17 26.68 24.15
N ASP A 190 -5.27 27.96 23.81
CA ASP A 190 -5.69 29.01 24.75
C ASP A 190 -7.20 28.95 25.06
N SER A 191 -7.70 29.86 25.91
CA SER A 191 -9.12 29.89 26.29
C SER A 191 -10.07 30.14 25.11
N TRP A 192 -9.66 30.93 24.12
CA TRP A 192 -10.48 31.22 22.94
C TRP A 192 -10.52 29.99 22.02
N GLN A 193 -9.38 29.35 21.78
CA GLN A 193 -9.29 28.12 20.99
C GLN A 193 -10.07 26.98 21.65
N LYS A 194 -10.02 26.84 22.98
CA LYS A 194 -10.86 25.86 23.71
C LYS A 194 -12.35 26.09 23.47
N ALA A 195 -12.81 27.34 23.49
CA ALA A 195 -14.20 27.67 23.16
C ALA A 195 -14.54 27.32 21.71
N GLN A 196 -13.64 27.54 20.75
CA GLN A 196 -13.82 27.08 19.37
C GLN A 196 -13.94 25.55 19.27
N LEU A 197 -13.12 24.80 20.02
CA LEU A 197 -13.18 23.34 20.05
C LEU A 197 -14.50 22.82 20.62
N ASP A 198 -14.98 23.38 21.72
CA ASP A 198 -16.28 22.99 22.29
C ASP A 198 -17.43 23.34 21.34
N GLY A 199 -17.36 24.50 20.66
CA GLY A 199 -18.32 24.90 19.63
C GLY A 199 -18.40 23.95 18.43
N LEU A 200 -17.36 23.14 18.18
CA LEU A 200 -17.43 22.09 17.15
C LEU A 200 -18.50 21.03 17.47
N LEU A 201 -18.76 20.79 18.75
CA LEU A 201 -19.69 19.75 19.20
C LEU A 201 -21.15 20.21 19.21
N GLU A 202 -21.38 21.52 19.08
CA GLU A 202 -22.72 22.10 19.10
C GLU A 202 -23.43 21.94 17.75
N ILE A 203 -24.76 21.84 17.81
CA ILE A 203 -25.64 21.83 16.64
C ILE A 203 -26.22 23.25 16.51
N PRO A 204 -25.87 24.01 15.46
CA PRO A 204 -26.40 25.35 15.27
C PRO A 204 -27.93 25.35 15.10
N GLU A 205 -28.58 26.45 15.49
CA GLU A 205 -30.03 26.60 15.36
C GLU A 205 -30.47 26.44 13.89
N GLY A 206 -31.51 25.63 13.65
CA GLY A 206 -31.99 25.30 12.30
C GLY A 206 -31.18 24.22 11.56
N GLN A 207 -30.05 23.74 12.11
CA GLN A 207 -29.27 22.65 11.52
C GLN A 207 -29.58 21.29 12.16
N ARG A 208 -29.27 20.20 11.44
CA ARG A 208 -29.44 18.81 11.91
C ARG A 208 -28.13 18.12 12.28
N ILE A 209 -27.00 18.77 12.01
CA ILE A 209 -25.65 18.23 12.21
C ILE A 209 -24.82 19.28 12.94
N SER A 210 -23.84 18.83 13.73
CA SER A 210 -22.90 19.72 14.40
C SER A 210 -21.85 20.26 13.44
N VAL A 211 -21.16 21.34 13.84
CA VAL A 211 -20.04 21.90 13.08
C VAL A 211 -18.95 20.85 12.81
N LEU A 212 -18.66 19.97 13.77
CA LEU A 212 -17.71 18.86 13.59
C LEU A 212 -18.07 17.95 12.41
N GLU A 213 -19.36 17.60 12.26
CA GLU A 213 -19.86 16.73 11.18
C GLU A 213 -19.88 17.44 9.83
N GLU A 214 -19.96 18.77 9.82
CA GLU A 214 -19.82 19.58 8.61
C GLU A 214 -18.37 19.60 8.13
N ILE A 215 -17.43 19.89 9.04
CA ILE A 215 -15.99 19.95 8.75
C ILE A 215 -15.43 18.59 8.28
N ARG A 216 -15.96 17.47 8.80
CA ARG A 216 -15.59 16.12 8.33
C ARG A 216 -15.90 15.86 6.86
N LYS A 217 -16.79 16.64 6.22
CA LYS A 217 -17.22 16.39 4.84
C LYS A 217 -16.26 17.03 3.83
N GLY A 218 -15.45 16.19 3.19
CA GLY A 218 -14.64 16.56 2.04
C GLY A 218 -15.44 16.85 0.76
N PRO A 219 -14.80 17.45 -0.26
CA PRO A 219 -15.42 17.73 -1.54
C PRO A 219 -15.77 16.43 -2.27
N VAL A 220 -16.92 16.41 -2.94
CA VAL A 220 -17.43 15.24 -3.69
C VAL A 220 -17.57 15.50 -5.20
N THR A 221 -17.36 16.75 -5.65
CA THR A 221 -17.45 17.13 -7.05
C THR A 221 -16.25 17.98 -7.47
N ILE A 222 -15.98 18.02 -8.78
CA ILE A 222 -14.91 18.84 -9.37
C ILE A 222 -15.58 20.03 -10.05
N SER A 223 -15.66 21.17 -9.37
CA SER A 223 -16.25 22.40 -9.90
C SER A 223 -15.70 23.64 -9.18
N GLY A 224 -15.85 24.82 -9.78
CA GLY A 224 -15.46 26.10 -9.16
C GLY A 224 -16.13 26.35 -7.80
N PRO A 225 -17.47 26.17 -7.67
CA PRO A 225 -18.14 26.25 -6.37
C PRO A 225 -17.59 25.24 -5.36
N SER A 226 -17.43 23.97 -5.75
CA SER A 226 -16.91 22.94 -4.84
C SER A 226 -15.46 23.19 -4.39
N PHE A 227 -14.64 23.83 -5.22
CA PHE A 227 -13.31 24.29 -4.82
C PHE A 227 -13.41 25.44 -3.80
N THR A 228 -14.34 26.38 -4.02
CA THR A 228 -14.57 27.50 -3.10
C THR A 228 -15.06 27.00 -1.74
N ASP A 229 -16.03 26.07 -1.72
CA ASP A 229 -16.51 25.43 -0.48
C ASP A 229 -15.38 24.68 0.26
N ALA A 230 -14.51 23.97 -0.48
CA ALA A 230 -13.36 23.27 0.09
C ALA A 230 -12.34 24.25 0.70
N LEU A 231 -12.13 25.41 0.05
CA LEU A 231 -11.24 26.47 0.52
C LEU A 231 -11.84 27.24 1.71
N GLU A 232 -13.15 27.47 1.74
CA GLU A 232 -13.88 28.02 2.88
C GLU A 232 -13.75 27.12 4.11
N ARG A 233 -13.87 25.80 3.93
CA ARG A 233 -13.63 24.84 5.01
C ARG A 233 -12.17 24.91 5.52
N TYR A 234 -11.19 24.98 4.63
CA TYR A 234 -9.78 25.16 5.01
C TYR A 234 -9.56 26.47 5.77
N THR A 235 -10.08 27.59 5.26
CA THR A 235 -9.93 28.90 5.90
C THR A 235 -10.62 28.98 7.26
N ARG A 236 -11.77 28.32 7.44
CA ARG A 236 -12.44 28.18 8.75
C ARG A 236 -11.62 27.40 9.77
N LEU A 237 -10.86 26.39 9.34
CA LEU A 237 -9.95 25.65 10.22
C LEU A 237 -8.69 26.46 10.52
N ARG A 238 -8.09 27.07 9.49
CA ARG A 238 -6.91 27.94 9.62
C ARG A 238 -7.19 29.14 10.52
N SER A 239 -8.39 29.71 10.48
CA SER A 239 -8.77 30.85 11.33
C SER A 239 -8.82 30.50 12.82
N MET A 240 -8.82 29.22 13.20
CA MET A 240 -8.67 28.77 14.59
C MET A 240 -7.21 28.84 15.09
N GLU A 241 -6.25 29.14 14.21
CA GLU A 241 -4.83 29.36 14.49
C GLU A 241 -4.08 28.17 15.14
N PHE A 242 -4.58 26.94 14.98
CA PHE A 242 -3.94 25.73 15.52
C PHE A 242 -2.58 25.43 14.87
N SER A 243 -2.34 25.88 13.64
CA SER A 243 -1.04 25.76 12.96
C SER A 243 0.09 26.51 13.65
N ARG A 244 -0.20 27.52 14.49
CA ARG A 244 0.80 28.25 15.29
C ARG A 244 1.21 27.51 16.57
N LEU A 245 0.45 26.51 16.99
CA LEU A 245 0.72 25.76 18.21
C LEU A 245 1.95 24.86 18.03
N ASN A 246 2.74 24.74 19.10
CA ASN A 246 3.95 23.94 19.07
C ASN A 246 3.67 22.47 19.41
N PHE A 247 3.57 21.62 18.38
CA PHE A 247 3.43 20.17 18.53
C PHE A 247 4.77 19.43 18.64
N SER A 248 5.90 20.13 18.74
CA SER A 248 7.22 19.49 18.82
C SER A 248 7.35 18.59 20.05
N GLY A 249 8.04 17.45 19.87
CA GLY A 249 8.20 16.44 20.92
C GLY A 249 6.94 15.63 21.22
N LEU A 250 5.86 15.80 20.44
CA LEU A 250 4.70 14.91 20.46
C LEU A 250 4.83 13.83 19.36
N PRO A 251 4.48 12.58 19.64
CA PRO A 251 4.51 11.51 18.66
C PRO A 251 3.46 11.72 17.54
N ALA A 252 3.90 11.86 16.30
CA ALA A 252 3.04 12.11 15.14
C ALA A 252 2.01 10.98 14.89
N ILE A 253 2.38 9.73 15.18
CA ILE A 253 1.47 8.56 15.06
C ILE A 253 0.31 8.70 16.05
N GLN A 254 0.60 9.08 17.29
CA GLN A 254 -0.42 9.24 18.33
C GLN A 254 -1.38 10.41 18.02
N LEU A 255 -0.87 11.52 17.46
CA LEU A 255 -1.69 12.62 16.97
C LEU A 255 -2.65 12.17 15.87
N ARG A 256 -2.13 11.44 14.86
CA ARG A 256 -2.95 10.89 13.77
C ARG A 256 -4.04 9.94 14.29
N ASN A 257 -3.74 9.10 15.26
CA ASN A 257 -4.71 8.19 15.86
C ASN A 257 -5.86 8.93 16.57
N LEU A 258 -5.54 9.95 17.38
CA LEU A 258 -6.55 10.79 18.04
C LEU A 258 -7.41 11.55 17.04
N ALA A 259 -6.78 12.10 15.99
CA ALA A 259 -7.49 12.80 14.91
C ALA A 259 -8.44 11.87 14.14
N ARG A 260 -7.98 10.67 13.77
CA ARG A 260 -8.81 9.67 13.10
C ARG A 260 -9.97 9.23 13.97
N TYR A 261 -9.71 9.00 15.26
CA TYR A 261 -10.75 8.68 16.22
C TYR A 261 -11.85 9.76 16.25
N ALA A 262 -11.45 11.03 16.30
CA ALA A 262 -12.36 12.16 16.20
C ALA A 262 -13.06 12.27 14.84
N GLY A 263 -12.53 11.70 13.76
CA GLY A 263 -13.20 11.63 12.45
C GLY A 263 -14.35 10.61 12.41
N MET A 264 -14.26 9.54 13.20
CA MET A 264 -15.24 8.43 13.18
C MET A 264 -16.24 8.47 14.35
N ALA A 265 -15.82 8.95 15.52
CA ALA A 265 -16.62 8.86 16.73
C ALA A 265 -17.85 9.78 16.69
N SER A 266 -18.97 9.34 17.28
CA SER A 266 -20.15 10.19 17.40
C SER A 266 -19.86 11.42 18.26
N VAL A 267 -20.43 12.56 17.88
CA VAL A 267 -20.34 13.84 18.62
C VAL A 267 -20.83 13.67 20.07
N LYS A 268 -21.88 12.87 20.27
CA LYS A 268 -22.42 12.53 21.60
C LYS A 268 -21.43 11.77 22.48
N TYR A 269 -20.55 10.96 21.89
CA TYR A 269 -19.55 10.23 22.64
C TYR A 269 -18.37 11.14 23.02
N ILE A 270 -17.93 11.99 22.09
CA ILE A 270 -16.84 12.95 22.33
C ILE A 270 -17.23 13.96 23.43
N SER A 271 -18.47 14.47 23.39
CA SER A 271 -18.99 15.41 24.41
C SER A 271 -19.02 14.83 25.83
N ARG A 272 -19.19 13.51 25.97
CA ARG A 272 -19.22 12.81 27.28
C ARG A 272 -17.83 12.47 27.84
N MET A 273 -16.75 12.78 27.12
CA MET A 273 -15.39 12.51 27.60
C MET A 273 -14.98 13.43 28.74
N PRO A 274 -14.04 12.98 29.60
CA PRO A 274 -13.32 13.89 30.50
C PRO A 274 -12.69 15.05 29.72
N GLU A 275 -12.71 16.26 30.30
CA GLU A 275 -12.29 17.49 29.63
C GLU A 275 -10.89 17.39 28.99
N GLU A 276 -9.89 16.90 29.75
CA GLU A 276 -8.51 16.70 29.25
C GLU A 276 -8.49 15.84 27.97
N ARG A 277 -9.26 14.75 27.95
CA ARG A 277 -9.34 13.85 26.79
C ARG A 277 -10.11 14.49 25.64
N ARG A 278 -11.23 15.14 25.93
CA ARG A 278 -12.07 15.81 24.93
C ARG A 278 -11.27 16.86 24.16
N LEU A 279 -10.60 17.76 24.88
CA LEU A 279 -9.77 18.81 24.30
C LEU A 279 -8.60 18.23 23.52
N ALA A 280 -7.94 17.18 24.03
CA ALA A 280 -6.84 16.54 23.31
C ALA A 280 -7.27 15.92 21.97
N VAL A 281 -8.40 15.22 21.97
CA VAL A 281 -8.99 14.59 20.77
C VAL A 281 -9.36 15.65 19.74
N LEU A 282 -10.02 16.73 20.16
CA LEU A 282 -10.43 17.83 19.26
C LEU A 282 -9.23 18.64 18.76
N THR A 283 -8.21 18.87 19.59
CA THR A 283 -6.96 19.55 19.20
C THR A 283 -6.24 18.76 18.10
N ALA A 284 -6.09 17.45 18.30
CA ALA A 284 -5.49 16.58 17.29
C ALA A 284 -6.33 16.57 15.99
N PHE A 285 -7.67 16.52 16.12
CA PHE A 285 -8.58 16.58 14.98
C PHE A 285 -8.45 17.85 14.16
N VAL A 286 -8.52 19.04 14.78
CA VAL A 286 -8.43 20.31 14.06
C VAL A 286 -7.09 20.43 13.34
N LYS A 287 -5.99 20.07 14.00
CA LYS A 287 -4.66 20.10 13.38
C LYS A 287 -4.57 19.19 12.14
N ALA A 288 -5.10 17.97 12.23
CA ALA A 288 -5.09 17.05 11.10
C ALA A 288 -6.05 17.45 9.98
N GLN A 289 -7.23 17.96 10.33
CA GLN A 289 -8.23 18.41 9.36
C GLN A 289 -7.82 19.69 8.64
N GLU A 290 -7.08 20.60 9.28
CA GLU A 290 -6.53 21.79 8.61
C GLU A 290 -5.64 21.39 7.43
N ILE A 291 -4.72 20.44 7.66
CA ILE A 291 -3.82 19.89 6.64
C ILE A 291 -4.62 19.13 5.56
N SER A 292 -5.54 18.25 5.98
CA SER A 292 -6.35 17.47 5.03
C SER A 292 -7.25 18.37 4.17
N ALA A 293 -7.86 19.40 4.75
CA ALA A 293 -8.73 20.32 4.03
C ALA A 293 -7.96 21.16 3.00
N LEU A 294 -6.73 21.58 3.32
CA LEU A 294 -5.83 22.23 2.37
C LEU A 294 -5.52 21.29 1.19
N ASP A 295 -5.09 20.07 1.49
CA ASP A 295 -4.76 19.10 0.45
C ASP A 295 -5.95 18.78 -0.45
N GLU A 296 -7.14 18.58 0.12
CA GLU A 296 -8.37 18.30 -0.61
C GLU A 296 -8.79 19.49 -1.49
N ALA A 297 -8.62 20.73 -1.02
CA ALA A 297 -8.89 21.92 -1.84
C ALA A 297 -7.96 21.99 -3.05
N VAL A 298 -6.66 21.71 -2.87
CA VAL A 298 -5.66 21.74 -3.95
C VAL A 298 -5.84 20.57 -4.90
N ASP A 299 -6.25 19.39 -4.42
CA ASP A 299 -6.64 18.27 -5.26
C ASP A 299 -7.80 18.65 -6.20
N VAL A 300 -8.84 19.30 -5.66
CA VAL A 300 -9.96 19.80 -6.48
C VAL A 300 -9.47 20.84 -7.47
N LEU A 301 -8.55 21.73 -7.10
CA LEU A 301 -7.95 22.72 -8.00
C LEU A 301 -7.21 22.04 -9.17
N ASP A 302 -6.33 21.07 -8.88
CA ASP A 302 -5.59 20.31 -9.91
C ASP A 302 -6.55 19.61 -10.88
N MET A 303 -7.57 18.95 -10.33
CA MET A 303 -8.59 18.28 -11.13
C MET A 303 -9.44 19.25 -11.95
N LEU A 304 -9.76 20.43 -11.40
CA LEU A 304 -10.55 21.46 -12.05
C LEU A 304 -9.79 22.10 -13.23
N ILE A 305 -8.52 22.43 -13.05
CA ILE A 305 -7.65 22.95 -14.13
C ILE A 305 -7.58 21.90 -15.26
N LEU A 306 -7.40 20.62 -14.91
CA LEU A 306 -7.34 19.54 -15.89
C LEU A 306 -8.67 19.36 -16.65
N ASP A 307 -9.80 19.46 -15.96
CA ASP A 307 -11.13 19.38 -16.57
C ASP A 307 -11.40 20.55 -17.54
N ILE A 308 -10.99 21.77 -17.16
CA ILE A 308 -11.07 22.95 -18.02
C ILE A 308 -10.27 22.75 -19.30
N THR A 309 -9.01 22.30 -19.19
CA THR A 309 -8.13 22.05 -20.35
C THR A 309 -8.68 20.94 -21.25
N ARG A 310 -9.17 19.83 -20.67
CA ARG A 310 -9.80 18.75 -21.45
C ARG A 310 -11.06 19.21 -22.17
N SER A 311 -11.89 20.02 -21.49
CA SER A 311 -13.11 20.58 -22.07
C SER A 311 -12.79 21.47 -23.27
N ALA A 312 -11.82 22.38 -23.14
CA ALA A 312 -11.37 23.23 -24.24
C ALA A 312 -10.85 22.40 -25.43
N LYS A 313 -10.02 21.38 -25.17
CA LYS A 313 -9.53 20.48 -26.22
C LYS A 313 -10.67 19.72 -26.92
N SER A 314 -11.66 19.23 -26.17
CA SER A 314 -12.81 18.54 -26.76
C SER A 314 -13.69 19.48 -27.60
N ILE A 315 -13.91 20.72 -27.14
CA ILE A 315 -14.64 21.74 -27.90
C ILE A 315 -13.88 22.07 -29.19
N GLY A 316 -12.57 22.30 -29.12
CA GLY A 316 -11.72 22.54 -30.29
C GLY A 316 -11.75 21.40 -31.30
N GLN A 317 -11.64 20.15 -30.84
CA GLN A 317 -11.77 18.97 -31.69
C GLN A 317 -13.15 18.87 -32.35
N LYS A 318 -14.23 19.13 -31.61
CA LYS A 318 -15.60 19.12 -32.17
C LYS A 318 -15.80 20.24 -33.20
N LYS A 319 -15.32 21.46 -32.92
CA LYS A 319 -15.36 22.58 -33.88
C LYS A 319 -14.56 22.21 -35.14
N ARG A 320 -13.36 21.64 -34.99
CA ARG A 320 -12.52 21.19 -36.11
C ARG A 320 -13.19 20.11 -36.96
N LEU A 321 -13.80 19.09 -36.34
CA LEU A 321 -14.53 18.04 -37.05
C LEU A 321 -15.71 18.59 -37.85
N ARG A 322 -16.37 19.65 -37.36
CA ARG A 322 -17.45 20.32 -38.08
C ARG A 322 -16.93 21.08 -39.30
N THR A 323 -15.81 21.80 -39.17
CA THR A 323 -15.26 22.65 -40.25
C THR A 323 -14.36 21.90 -41.24
N LEU A 324 -13.93 20.67 -40.92
CA LEU A 324 -13.05 19.86 -41.78
C LEU A 324 -13.66 19.62 -43.17
N LYS A 325 -14.97 19.35 -43.24
CA LYS A 325 -15.66 19.16 -44.53
C LYS A 325 -15.61 20.40 -45.42
N ASP A 326 -15.73 21.58 -44.82
CA ASP A 326 -15.67 22.86 -45.55
C ASP A 326 -14.25 23.19 -46.00
N LEU A 327 -13.25 22.86 -45.17
CA LEU A 327 -11.84 22.97 -45.53
C LEU A 327 -11.46 22.00 -46.66
N ASP A 328 -11.85 20.72 -46.58
CA ASP A 328 -11.56 19.72 -47.61
C ASP A 328 -12.19 20.12 -48.95
N ARG A 329 -13.43 20.62 -48.93
CA ARG A 329 -14.11 21.13 -50.13
C ARG A 329 -13.34 22.30 -50.76
N ALA A 330 -12.91 23.26 -49.95
CA ALA A 330 -12.16 24.42 -50.43
C ALA A 330 -10.76 24.03 -50.93
N ALA A 331 -10.06 23.14 -50.21
CA ALA A 331 -8.73 22.65 -50.58
C ALA A 331 -8.75 21.82 -51.86
N LEU A 332 -9.74 20.93 -52.06
CA LEU A 332 -9.88 20.16 -53.30
C LEU A 332 -10.16 21.07 -54.51
N LEU A 333 -10.91 22.15 -54.32
CA LEU A 333 -11.18 23.13 -55.37
C LEU A 333 -9.90 23.91 -55.73
N LEU A 334 -9.10 24.31 -54.74
CA LEU A 334 -7.79 24.92 -54.97
C LEU A 334 -6.77 23.96 -55.59
N ALA A 335 -6.77 22.68 -55.18
CA ALA A 335 -5.91 21.66 -55.76
C ALA A 335 -6.22 21.45 -57.25
N ARG A 336 -7.51 21.40 -57.62
CA ARG A 336 -7.94 21.38 -59.03
C ARG A 336 -7.45 22.61 -59.79
N ALA A 337 -7.51 23.81 -59.19
CA ALA A 337 -6.98 25.02 -59.81
C ALA A 337 -5.45 24.94 -59.98
N CYS A 338 -4.73 24.38 -59.02
CA CYS A 338 -3.27 24.20 -59.09
C CYS A 338 -2.86 23.12 -60.10
N SER A 339 -3.64 22.04 -60.26
CA SER A 339 -3.38 21.04 -61.31
C SER A 339 -3.48 21.64 -62.72
N LEU A 340 -4.35 22.64 -62.92
CA LEU A 340 -4.41 23.39 -64.18
C LEU A 340 -3.19 24.29 -64.40
N LEU A 341 -2.64 24.85 -63.31
CA LEU A 341 -1.39 25.62 -63.34
C LEU A 341 -0.17 24.76 -63.70
N LEU A 342 -0.20 23.46 -63.35
CA LEU A 342 0.90 22.52 -63.57
C LEU A 342 0.79 21.75 -64.90
N ASP A 343 -0.26 21.98 -65.70
CA ASP A 343 -0.46 21.32 -66.99
C ASP A 343 0.33 22.05 -68.09
N GLU A 344 1.48 21.49 -68.46
CA GLU A 344 2.42 22.04 -69.47
C GLU A 344 1.83 22.14 -70.88
N ASN A 345 0.65 21.56 -71.13
CA ASN A 345 -0.05 21.65 -72.43
C ASN A 345 -0.90 22.93 -72.57
N THR A 346 -0.98 23.76 -71.53
CA THR A 346 -1.81 24.98 -71.53
C THR A 346 -0.95 26.20 -71.86
N ASP A 347 -1.32 26.95 -72.90
CA ASP A 347 -0.67 28.21 -73.27
C ASP A 347 -0.67 29.22 -72.09
N GLU A 348 0.50 29.71 -71.70
CA GLU A 348 0.71 30.61 -70.55
C GLU A 348 -0.16 31.88 -70.65
N ALA A 349 -0.34 32.41 -71.87
CA ALA A 349 -1.14 33.61 -72.10
C ALA A 349 -2.65 33.38 -71.84
N ALA A 350 -3.14 32.15 -71.97
CA ALA A 350 -4.55 31.78 -71.82
C ALA A 350 -4.88 31.11 -70.47
N LEU A 351 -3.87 30.75 -69.68
CA LEU A 351 -3.98 29.96 -68.44
C LEU A 351 -4.98 30.53 -67.43
N ARG A 352 -4.94 31.85 -67.19
CA ARG A 352 -5.85 32.52 -66.25
C ARG A 352 -7.31 32.43 -66.69
N GLN A 353 -7.57 32.57 -67.99
CA GLN A 353 -8.93 32.42 -68.53
C GLN A 353 -9.37 30.95 -68.52
N ALA A 354 -8.46 30.01 -68.77
CA ALA A 354 -8.73 28.57 -68.70
C ALA A 354 -9.13 28.13 -67.28
N ILE A 355 -8.44 28.63 -66.25
CA ILE A 355 -8.77 28.38 -64.84
C ILE A 355 -10.15 28.95 -64.51
N PHE A 356 -10.46 30.20 -64.90
CA PHE A 356 -11.76 30.82 -64.60
C PHE A 356 -12.93 30.20 -65.38
N ARG A 357 -12.70 29.62 -66.55
CA ARG A 357 -13.71 28.83 -67.28
C ARG A 357 -14.09 27.54 -66.55
N ARG A 358 -13.12 26.86 -65.92
CA ARG A 358 -13.36 25.61 -65.17
C ARG A 358 -13.82 25.88 -63.73
N ILE A 359 -13.35 26.96 -63.11
CA ILE A 359 -13.63 27.33 -61.73
C ILE A 359 -13.94 28.85 -61.66
N PRO A 360 -15.19 29.26 -61.42
CA PRO A 360 -15.56 30.68 -61.37
C PRO A 360 -14.72 31.47 -60.36
N LYS A 361 -14.36 32.72 -60.71
CA LYS A 361 -13.53 33.61 -59.88
C LYS A 361 -14.07 33.77 -58.46
N ASP A 362 -15.38 33.93 -58.29
CA ASP A 362 -16.01 34.14 -56.98
C ASP A 362 -15.92 32.88 -56.11
N LYS A 363 -16.06 31.68 -56.69
CA LYS A 363 -15.88 30.41 -55.99
C LYS A 363 -14.42 30.17 -55.59
N LEU A 364 -13.48 30.61 -56.43
CA LEU A 364 -12.06 30.54 -56.12
C LEU A 364 -11.72 31.48 -54.94
N ALA A 365 -12.22 32.72 -54.97
CA ALA A 365 -12.03 33.69 -53.88
C ALA A 365 -12.68 33.24 -52.57
N GLU A 366 -13.90 32.68 -52.63
CA GLU A 366 -14.58 32.08 -51.47
C GLU A 366 -13.79 30.90 -50.90
N SER A 367 -13.22 30.04 -51.76
CA SER A 367 -12.39 28.90 -51.33
C SER A 367 -11.08 29.35 -50.71
N VAL A 368 -10.42 30.39 -51.26
CA VAL A 368 -9.25 31.02 -50.65
C VAL A 368 -9.61 31.63 -49.29
N GLY A 369 -10.74 32.33 -49.18
CA GLY A 369 -11.25 32.88 -47.92
C GLY A 369 -11.49 31.81 -46.86
N LYS A 370 -12.18 30.71 -47.23
CA LYS A 370 -12.44 29.56 -46.35
C LYS A 370 -11.15 28.84 -45.94
N VAL A 371 -10.19 28.69 -46.84
CA VAL A 371 -8.88 28.12 -46.47
C VAL A 371 -8.14 29.06 -45.52
N ASN A 372 -8.11 30.37 -45.77
CA ASN A 372 -7.45 31.32 -44.86
C ASN A 372 -8.13 31.40 -43.48
N GLU A 373 -9.45 31.21 -43.41
CA GLU A 373 -10.21 31.18 -42.16
C GLU A 373 -10.01 29.86 -41.38
N LEU A 374 -10.03 28.72 -42.08
CA LEU A 374 -10.09 27.39 -41.48
C LEU A 374 -8.74 26.67 -41.40
N ALA A 375 -7.76 27.07 -42.21
CA ALA A 375 -6.40 26.55 -42.13
C ALA A 375 -5.75 27.04 -40.84
N ARG A 376 -5.15 26.11 -40.10
CA ARG A 376 -4.38 26.40 -38.90
C ARG A 376 -2.96 25.89 -39.12
N PRO A 377 -1.92 26.64 -38.69
CA PRO A 377 -0.56 26.10 -38.58
C PRO A 377 -0.55 24.82 -37.73
N GLN A 378 0.42 23.93 -37.98
CA GLN A 378 0.52 22.62 -37.33
C GLN A 378 0.48 22.69 -35.78
N ASP A 379 0.91 23.80 -35.17
CA ASP A 379 1.07 23.91 -33.70
C ASP A 379 -0.13 24.50 -32.93
N THR A 380 -1.23 24.87 -33.61
CA THR A 380 -2.36 25.60 -32.98
C THR A 380 -3.56 24.70 -32.69
N HIS A 381 -3.54 23.99 -31.56
CA HIS A 381 -4.48 22.88 -31.35
C HIS A 381 -5.80 23.20 -30.59
N PHE A 382 -5.86 24.15 -29.64
CA PHE A 382 -7.08 24.38 -28.82
C PHE A 382 -7.12 25.71 -28.02
N GLN A 383 -6.24 26.64 -28.36
CA GLN A 383 -5.96 27.82 -27.53
C GLN A 383 -7.08 28.87 -27.55
N ASP A 384 -7.67 29.13 -28.71
CA ASP A 384 -8.79 30.06 -28.82
C ASP A 384 -10.01 29.56 -28.01
N GLU A 385 -10.21 28.24 -27.96
CA GLU A 385 -11.26 27.61 -27.15
C GLU A 385 -10.98 27.63 -25.63
N MET A 386 -9.72 27.82 -25.20
CA MET A 386 -9.38 28.02 -23.78
C MET A 386 -9.90 29.36 -23.25
N VAL A 387 -9.88 30.42 -24.07
CA VAL A 387 -10.35 31.76 -23.65
C VAL A 387 -11.85 31.74 -23.36
N GLU A 388 -12.63 30.93 -24.08
CA GLU A 388 -14.06 30.71 -23.80
C GLU A 388 -14.30 30.13 -22.39
N GLN A 389 -13.30 29.46 -21.79
CA GLN A 389 -13.38 28.92 -20.44
C GLN A 389 -13.04 29.93 -19.33
N TYR A 390 -12.57 31.14 -19.66
CA TYR A 390 -12.15 32.13 -18.67
C TYR A 390 -13.27 32.50 -17.67
N GLY A 391 -14.54 32.45 -18.10
CA GLY A 391 -15.69 32.66 -17.21
C GLY A 391 -15.77 31.64 -16.06
N ARG A 392 -15.31 30.39 -16.27
CA ARG A 392 -15.21 29.37 -15.20
C ARG A 392 -14.08 29.70 -14.23
N VAL A 393 -12.93 30.12 -14.76
CA VAL A 393 -11.74 30.49 -13.99
C VAL A 393 -12.02 31.67 -13.07
N LYS A 394 -12.69 32.71 -13.59
CA LYS A 394 -13.02 33.92 -12.83
C LYS A 394 -13.79 33.65 -11.53
N ARG A 395 -14.57 32.56 -11.47
CA ARG A 395 -15.39 32.20 -10.29
C ARG A 395 -14.56 31.75 -9.10
N PHE A 396 -13.35 31.21 -9.31
CA PHE A 396 -12.53 30.67 -8.22
C PHE A 396 -11.14 31.31 -8.11
N LEU A 397 -10.65 31.95 -9.17
CA LEU A 397 -9.30 32.51 -9.21
C LEU A 397 -9.04 33.49 -8.05
N SER A 398 -10.00 34.36 -7.74
CA SER A 398 -9.85 35.32 -6.64
C SER A 398 -9.73 34.66 -5.27
N ALA A 399 -10.48 33.58 -5.03
CA ALA A 399 -10.40 32.85 -3.76
C ALA A 399 -9.06 32.11 -3.66
N MET A 400 -8.63 31.47 -4.76
CA MET A 400 -7.33 30.80 -4.86
C MET A 400 -6.17 31.74 -4.53
N LEU A 401 -6.12 32.93 -5.17
CA LEU A 401 -5.04 33.90 -5.00
C LEU A 401 -4.99 34.51 -3.59
N ARG A 402 -6.14 34.60 -2.91
CA ARG A 402 -6.25 35.18 -1.57
C ARG A 402 -5.88 34.18 -0.48
N ASP A 403 -6.38 32.95 -0.58
CA ASP A 403 -6.37 32.02 0.56
C ASP A 403 -5.23 30.99 0.48
N LEU A 404 -4.70 30.69 -0.70
CA LEU A 404 -3.56 29.78 -0.89
C LEU A 404 -2.23 30.55 -0.91
N HIS A 405 -1.31 30.13 -0.04
CA HIS A 405 -0.03 30.81 0.19
C HIS A 405 1.12 29.92 -0.30
N PHE A 406 1.61 30.20 -1.51
CA PHE A 406 2.61 29.36 -2.16
C PHE A 406 4.03 29.77 -1.78
N GLN A 407 4.91 28.77 -1.67
CA GLN A 407 6.36 28.94 -1.61
C GLN A 407 6.98 28.41 -2.91
N ALA A 408 8.16 28.91 -3.26
CA ALA A 408 8.83 28.57 -4.51
C ALA A 408 10.27 28.10 -4.32
N ALA A 409 10.65 27.10 -5.13
CA ALA A 409 12.04 26.80 -5.44
C ALA A 409 12.50 27.79 -6.53
N PRO A 410 13.82 27.90 -6.81
CA PRO A 410 14.32 28.82 -7.84
C PRO A 410 13.61 28.69 -9.20
N ALA A 411 13.24 27.46 -9.60
CA ALA A 411 12.50 27.21 -10.85
C ALA A 411 11.03 27.70 -10.84
N GLY A 412 10.44 27.92 -9.67
CA GLY A 412 9.05 28.35 -9.47
C GLY A 412 8.87 29.85 -9.23
N GLU A 413 9.96 30.61 -9.06
CA GLU A 413 9.91 32.03 -8.68
C GLU A 413 9.15 32.91 -9.69
N HIS A 414 9.31 32.64 -10.99
CA HIS A 414 8.57 33.36 -12.03
C HIS A 414 7.05 33.12 -11.93
N THR A 415 6.64 31.88 -11.64
CA THR A 415 5.23 31.54 -11.44
C THR A 415 4.70 32.22 -10.16
N LEU A 416 5.47 32.20 -9.07
CA LEU A 416 5.10 32.87 -7.81
C LEU A 416 4.93 34.38 -8.00
N SER A 417 5.84 35.02 -8.75
CA SER A 417 5.76 36.45 -9.06
C SER A 417 4.47 36.81 -9.81
N ALA A 418 4.06 35.97 -10.76
CA ALA A 418 2.80 36.15 -11.49
C ALA A 418 1.55 35.93 -10.61
N ILE A 419 1.62 35.02 -9.62
CA ILE A 419 0.57 34.84 -8.61
C ILE A 419 0.42 36.12 -7.77
N HIS A 420 1.52 36.64 -7.24
CA HIS A 420 1.51 37.88 -6.43
C HIS A 420 0.98 39.06 -7.22
N TYR A 421 1.44 39.26 -8.46
CA TYR A 421 0.95 40.31 -9.35
C TYR A 421 -0.57 40.26 -9.57
N LEU A 422 -1.14 39.07 -9.86
CA LEU A 422 -2.59 38.94 -10.00
C LEU A 422 -3.35 39.07 -8.68
N ALA A 423 -2.72 38.68 -7.56
CA ALA A 423 -3.29 38.81 -6.23
C ALA A 423 -3.43 40.30 -5.83
N GLU A 424 -2.43 41.14 -6.12
CA GLU A 424 -2.49 42.59 -5.91
C GLU A 424 -3.60 43.27 -6.73
N LEU A 425 -3.87 42.73 -7.92
CA LEU A 425 -4.97 43.18 -8.80
C LEU A 425 -6.33 42.55 -8.45
N SER A 426 -6.45 41.88 -7.30
CA SER A 426 -7.71 41.29 -6.84
C SER A 426 -8.73 42.39 -6.56
N GLY A 427 -9.82 42.42 -7.35
CA GLY A 427 -10.86 43.46 -7.29
C GLY A 427 -10.85 44.41 -8.50
N SER A 428 -9.73 44.53 -9.22
CA SER A 428 -9.68 45.30 -10.46
C SER A 428 -10.41 44.59 -11.60
N LYS A 429 -11.20 45.34 -12.37
CA LYS A 429 -11.87 44.86 -13.60
C LYS A 429 -11.07 45.15 -14.87
N LYS A 430 -9.82 45.63 -14.75
CA LYS A 430 -8.95 45.93 -15.90
C LYS A 430 -8.83 44.70 -16.81
N ARG A 431 -9.07 44.93 -18.11
CA ARG A 431 -8.95 43.91 -19.16
C ARG A 431 -7.49 43.77 -19.65
N ILE A 432 -6.78 44.88 -19.67
CA ILE A 432 -5.36 44.98 -20.02
C ILE A 432 -4.57 45.04 -18.71
N LEU A 433 -3.48 44.29 -18.67
CA LEU A 433 -2.54 44.23 -17.54
C LEU A 433 -1.32 45.09 -17.86
N ASP A 434 -0.93 45.91 -16.90
CA ASP A 434 0.22 46.82 -16.98
C ASP A 434 1.39 46.19 -16.22
N ASP A 435 2.58 46.09 -16.82
CA ASP A 435 3.80 45.55 -16.18
C ASP A 435 3.69 44.11 -15.63
N ALA A 436 2.92 43.25 -16.30
CA ALA A 436 2.77 41.86 -15.86
C ALA A 436 4.04 41.02 -16.11
N PRO A 437 4.44 40.12 -15.18
CA PRO A 437 5.60 39.24 -15.38
C PRO A 437 5.46 38.35 -16.63
N GLU A 438 6.36 38.52 -17.61
CA GLU A 438 6.25 37.85 -18.91
C GLU A 438 6.94 36.48 -18.98
N GLN A 439 7.80 36.15 -18.02
CA GLN A 439 8.64 34.93 -18.03
C GLN A 439 7.82 33.64 -18.02
N ILE A 440 6.57 33.70 -17.55
CA ILE A 440 5.65 32.55 -17.56
C ILE A 440 5.03 32.29 -18.94
N ILE A 441 5.08 33.27 -19.85
CA ILE A 441 4.44 33.22 -21.16
C ILE A 441 5.30 32.39 -22.13
N SER A 442 4.91 31.13 -22.31
CA SER A 442 5.57 30.27 -23.30
C SER A 442 5.12 30.59 -24.74
N GLY A 443 5.91 30.19 -25.73
CA GLY A 443 5.64 30.45 -27.16
C GLY A 443 4.19 30.18 -27.59
N PRO A 444 3.59 29.03 -27.24
CA PRO A 444 2.19 28.74 -27.56
C PRO A 444 1.21 29.76 -26.96
N TRP A 445 1.48 30.32 -25.77
CA TRP A 445 0.57 31.23 -25.09
C TRP A 445 0.61 32.67 -25.61
N LYS A 446 1.67 33.08 -26.33
CA LYS A 446 1.84 34.46 -26.79
C LYS A 446 0.62 35.01 -27.54
N ARG A 447 0.02 34.22 -28.44
CA ARG A 447 -1.15 34.63 -29.23
C ARG A 447 -2.40 34.91 -28.39
N LEU A 448 -2.55 34.25 -27.24
CA LEU A 448 -3.71 34.44 -26.35
C LEU A 448 -3.48 35.55 -25.32
N VAL A 449 -2.22 35.74 -24.95
CA VAL A 449 -1.82 36.68 -23.91
C VAL A 449 -1.65 38.08 -24.48
N TYR A 450 -1.04 38.24 -25.66
CA TYR A 450 -0.87 39.55 -26.29
C TYR A 450 -2.02 39.86 -27.26
N ASP A 451 -2.49 41.11 -27.26
CA ASP A 451 -3.35 41.64 -28.32
C ASP A 451 -2.53 42.07 -29.55
N ARG A 452 -3.21 42.65 -30.56
CA ARG A 452 -2.56 43.12 -31.79
C ARG A 452 -1.57 44.27 -31.57
N ASP A 453 -1.73 45.01 -30.47
CA ASP A 453 -0.89 46.14 -30.09
C ASP A 453 0.23 45.71 -29.13
N GLY A 454 0.37 44.41 -28.86
CA GLY A 454 1.38 43.85 -27.95
C GLY A 454 1.04 44.00 -26.46
N ARG A 455 -0.20 44.34 -26.11
CA ARG A 455 -0.62 44.52 -24.70
C ARG A 455 -1.10 43.21 -24.10
N ILE A 456 -0.89 43.04 -22.80
CA ILE A 456 -1.22 41.80 -22.08
C ILE A 456 -2.70 41.76 -21.69
N LEU A 457 -3.43 40.77 -22.20
CA LEU A 457 -4.83 40.50 -21.90
C LEU A 457 -4.96 39.62 -20.66
N ARG A 458 -5.75 40.10 -19.67
CA ARG A 458 -5.98 39.40 -18.40
C ARG A 458 -6.50 37.97 -18.55
N ALA A 459 -7.39 37.74 -19.52
CA ALA A 459 -7.99 36.42 -19.73
C ALA A 459 -6.95 35.38 -20.16
N GLY A 460 -6.13 35.71 -21.18
CA GLY A 460 -5.05 34.85 -21.64
C GLY A 460 -3.98 34.66 -20.57
N TYR A 461 -3.58 35.74 -19.90
CA TYR A 461 -2.57 35.69 -18.84
C TYR A 461 -3.00 34.81 -17.65
N SER A 462 -4.26 34.92 -17.20
CA SER A 462 -4.79 34.10 -16.09
C SER A 462 -4.84 32.61 -16.43
N LEU A 463 -5.18 32.27 -17.68
CA LEU A 463 -5.20 30.88 -18.14
C LEU A 463 -3.78 30.32 -18.29
N CYS A 464 -2.86 31.13 -18.80
CA CYS A 464 -1.43 30.81 -18.85
C CYS A 464 -0.90 30.52 -17.44
N LEU A 465 -1.21 31.40 -16.48
CA LEU A 465 -0.84 31.21 -15.08
C LEU A 465 -1.38 29.88 -14.52
N LEU A 466 -2.64 29.53 -14.74
CA LEU A 466 -3.19 28.27 -14.21
C LEU A 466 -2.51 27.02 -14.76
N GLU A 467 -2.15 27.01 -16.05
CA GLU A 467 -1.37 25.91 -16.62
C GLU A 467 0.01 25.82 -15.97
N ARG A 468 0.71 26.97 -15.84
CA ARG A 468 2.04 27.03 -15.21
C ARG A 468 2.00 26.66 -13.73
N LEU A 469 0.99 27.12 -12.99
CA LEU A 469 0.75 26.79 -11.59
C LEU A 469 0.55 25.28 -11.42
N GLN A 470 -0.31 24.67 -12.24
CA GLN A 470 -0.52 23.22 -12.20
C GLN A 470 0.78 22.44 -12.45
N ASP A 471 1.55 22.86 -13.45
CA ASP A 471 2.84 22.23 -13.75
C ASP A 471 3.84 22.41 -12.58
N SER A 472 3.99 23.62 -12.05
CA SER A 472 4.90 23.92 -10.93
C SER A 472 4.50 23.18 -9.65
N LEU A 473 3.21 23.08 -9.33
CA LEU A 473 2.69 22.31 -8.18
C LEU A 473 2.97 20.81 -8.32
N ARG A 474 2.80 20.26 -9.53
CA ARG A 474 3.08 18.84 -9.80
C ARG A 474 4.56 18.51 -9.76
N ARG A 475 5.43 19.46 -10.12
CA ARG A 475 6.89 19.36 -10.04
C ARG A 475 7.47 19.64 -8.66
N ARG A 476 6.67 20.22 -7.76
CA ARG A 476 7.13 20.75 -6.47
C ARG A 476 8.17 21.88 -6.64
N ASP A 477 8.02 22.63 -7.73
CA ASP A 477 8.66 23.93 -7.93
C ASP A 477 7.90 25.03 -7.18
N LEU A 478 6.58 24.83 -7.02
CA LEU A 478 5.74 25.51 -6.05
C LEU A 478 5.16 24.48 -5.08
N TRP A 479 5.03 24.86 -3.81
CA TRP A 479 4.36 24.06 -2.79
C TRP A 479 3.59 24.94 -1.81
N LEU A 480 2.81 24.30 -0.95
CA LEU A 480 2.08 24.94 0.14
C LEU A 480 2.68 24.49 1.47
N GLU A 481 2.93 25.42 2.38
CA GLU A 481 3.29 25.07 3.75
C GLU A 481 2.10 24.40 4.47
N ASN A 482 2.40 23.56 5.46
CA ASN A 482 1.38 22.81 6.22
C ASN A 482 0.49 21.90 5.36
N SER A 483 1.02 21.39 4.25
CA SER A 483 0.37 20.43 3.37
C SER A 483 1.14 19.11 3.37
N ASP A 484 0.44 18.00 3.54
CA ASP A 484 1.06 16.67 3.46
C ASP A 484 1.27 16.25 2.01
N ARG A 485 0.29 16.50 1.13
CA ARG A 485 0.33 16.05 -0.28
C ARG A 485 0.85 17.08 -1.27
N TRP A 486 0.81 18.36 -0.95
CA TRP A 486 1.24 19.48 -1.80
C TRP A 486 2.33 20.35 -1.15
N GLY A 487 2.97 19.85 -0.09
CA GLY A 487 4.16 20.43 0.54
C GLY A 487 5.46 20.11 -0.20
N ASP A 488 6.59 20.55 0.37
CA ASP A 488 7.93 20.26 -0.18
C ASP A 488 8.40 18.86 0.24
N PRO A 489 8.45 17.87 -0.69
CA PRO A 489 8.90 16.53 -0.35
C PRO A 489 10.38 16.47 0.05
N ARG A 490 11.19 17.49 -0.32
CA ARG A 490 12.63 17.51 -0.01
C ARG A 490 12.88 17.65 1.48
N GLN A 491 11.96 18.28 2.22
CA GLN A 491 12.01 18.39 3.68
C GLN A 491 11.77 17.05 4.39
N LYS A 492 11.12 16.09 3.71
CA LYS A 492 10.85 14.75 4.23
C LYS A 492 11.99 13.76 3.98
N LEU A 493 12.98 14.12 3.15
CA LEU A 493 14.17 13.30 2.95
C LEU A 493 15.10 13.41 4.16
N LEU A 494 15.89 12.37 4.43
CA LEU A 494 16.97 12.44 5.41
C LEU A 494 17.91 13.61 5.09
N GLN A 495 18.26 14.42 6.08
CA GLN A 495 19.09 15.63 5.90
C GLN A 495 20.29 15.68 6.84
N GLY A 496 21.31 16.43 6.43
CA GLY A 496 22.45 16.81 7.27
C GLY A 496 23.10 15.63 7.99
N ALA A 497 23.28 15.77 9.31
CA ALA A 497 23.91 14.76 10.16
C ALA A 497 23.16 13.42 10.18
N GLU A 498 21.82 13.44 10.04
CA GLU A 498 21.02 12.22 10.03
C GLU A 498 21.31 11.38 8.78
N TRP A 499 21.40 12.01 7.60
CA TRP A 499 21.80 11.31 6.38
C TRP A 499 23.23 10.77 6.50
N GLN A 500 24.18 11.57 6.98
CA GLN A 500 25.57 11.13 7.12
C GLN A 500 25.71 9.92 8.06
N ALA A 501 24.93 9.87 9.14
CA ALA A 501 24.92 8.72 10.05
C ALA A 501 24.29 7.46 9.41
N GLN A 502 23.25 7.62 8.58
CA GLN A 502 22.52 6.51 7.97
C GLN A 502 23.11 6.04 6.63
N ARG A 503 23.99 6.83 6.00
CA ARG A 503 24.53 6.58 4.66
C ARG A 503 25.09 5.17 4.45
N ILE A 504 26.07 4.76 5.27
CA ILE A 504 26.71 3.44 5.17
C ILE A 504 25.72 2.32 5.54
N PRO A 505 24.95 2.41 6.65
CA PRO A 505 23.90 1.44 6.97
C PRO A 505 22.90 1.22 5.83
N VAL A 506 22.42 2.29 5.19
CA VAL A 506 21.46 2.23 4.07
C VAL A 506 22.07 1.52 2.87
N CYS A 507 23.25 1.94 2.40
CA CYS A 507 23.92 1.28 1.28
C CYS A 507 24.12 -0.22 1.54
N ARG A 508 24.55 -0.60 2.74
CA ARG A 508 24.73 -2.00 3.12
C ARG A 508 23.41 -2.78 3.16
N ALA A 509 22.37 -2.20 3.75
CA ALA A 509 21.06 -2.85 3.86
C ALA A 509 20.39 -3.07 2.49
N LEU A 510 20.66 -2.18 1.53
CA LEU A 510 20.15 -2.26 0.16
C LEU A 510 21.09 -3.05 -0.78
N GLY A 511 22.25 -3.51 -0.30
CA GLY A 511 23.20 -4.28 -1.11
C GLY A 511 23.94 -3.44 -2.16
N HIS A 512 24.09 -2.14 -1.94
CA HIS A 512 24.70 -1.19 -2.87
C HIS A 512 26.06 -0.66 -2.37
N PRO A 513 27.00 -0.35 -3.27
CA PRO A 513 28.26 0.30 -2.89
C PRO A 513 28.02 1.73 -2.41
N SER A 514 28.87 2.20 -1.48
CA SER A 514 28.83 3.58 -1.00
C SER A 514 29.47 4.58 -1.99
N ASP A 515 30.10 4.07 -3.05
CA ASP A 515 30.84 4.84 -4.06
C ASP A 515 30.09 4.73 -5.40
N GLY A 516 29.78 5.89 -5.99
CA GLY A 516 29.00 5.98 -7.22
C GLY A 516 29.75 5.53 -8.47
N THR A 517 31.08 5.70 -8.51
CA THR A 517 31.92 5.23 -9.62
C THR A 517 31.94 3.71 -9.64
N LYS A 518 32.15 3.08 -8.47
CA LYS A 518 32.07 1.61 -8.35
C LYS A 518 30.69 1.08 -8.73
N ALA A 519 29.62 1.80 -8.37
CA ALA A 519 28.25 1.41 -8.74
C ALA A 519 28.04 1.43 -10.26
N ALA A 520 28.49 2.51 -10.92
CA ALA A 520 28.36 2.68 -12.36
C ALA A 520 29.18 1.62 -13.13
N GLU A 521 30.41 1.35 -12.69
CA GLU A 521 31.26 0.28 -13.24
C GLU A 521 30.59 -1.09 -13.11
N GLN A 522 30.08 -1.44 -11.92
CA GLN A 522 29.38 -2.71 -11.69
C GLN A 522 28.14 -2.87 -12.59
N LEU A 523 27.35 -1.81 -12.75
CA LEU A 523 26.19 -1.81 -13.65
C LEU A 523 26.61 -1.99 -15.12
N ALA A 524 27.68 -1.30 -15.55
CA ALA A 524 28.21 -1.39 -16.90
C ALA A 524 28.73 -2.80 -17.22
N THR A 525 29.56 -3.37 -16.35
CA THR A 525 30.09 -4.74 -16.49
C THR A 525 28.96 -5.76 -16.54
N ARG A 526 28.01 -5.70 -15.60
CA ARG A 526 26.88 -6.63 -15.57
C ARG A 526 26.03 -6.57 -16.85
N LEU A 527 25.79 -5.37 -17.38
CA LEU A 527 25.04 -5.17 -18.62
C LEU A 527 25.78 -5.80 -19.81
N ASP A 528 27.08 -5.54 -19.93
CA ASP A 528 27.91 -6.03 -21.03
C ASP A 528 28.06 -7.57 -21.00
N ASP A 529 28.29 -8.15 -19.82
CA ASP A 529 28.41 -9.59 -19.65
C ASP A 529 27.10 -10.32 -19.97
N THR A 530 25.96 -9.76 -19.54
CA THR A 530 24.63 -10.33 -19.84
C THR A 530 24.36 -10.29 -21.34
N TRP A 531 24.70 -9.18 -22.00
CA TRP A 531 24.61 -9.05 -23.45
C TRP A 531 25.42 -10.13 -24.17
N LYS A 532 26.69 -10.30 -23.82
CA LYS A 532 27.56 -11.34 -24.42
C LYS A 532 27.00 -12.74 -24.19
N SER A 533 26.54 -13.00 -22.98
CA SER A 533 25.95 -14.28 -22.58
C SER A 533 24.72 -14.63 -23.43
N VAL A 534 23.75 -13.72 -23.54
CA VAL A 534 22.53 -13.92 -24.35
C VAL A 534 22.86 -14.00 -25.85
N ALA A 535 23.76 -13.14 -26.34
CA ALA A 535 24.18 -13.19 -27.75
C ALA A 535 24.82 -14.53 -28.12
N SER A 536 25.58 -15.14 -27.20
CA SER A 536 26.22 -16.45 -27.45
C SER A 536 25.23 -17.61 -27.56
N ARG A 537 24.08 -17.52 -26.86
CA ARG A 537 23.02 -18.54 -26.89
C ARG A 537 21.94 -18.28 -27.95
N PHE A 538 21.89 -17.07 -28.50
CA PHE A 538 20.80 -16.63 -29.38
C PHE A 538 20.59 -17.56 -30.59
N ALA A 539 21.66 -18.06 -31.20
CA ALA A 539 21.58 -18.96 -32.35
C ALA A 539 20.85 -20.29 -32.05
N CYS A 540 20.80 -20.71 -30.78
CA CYS A 540 20.12 -21.92 -30.34
C CYS A 540 18.70 -21.66 -29.81
N ASN A 541 18.27 -20.39 -29.72
CA ASN A 541 16.97 -20.02 -29.17
C ASN A 541 15.90 -19.94 -30.28
N ALA A 542 15.18 -21.04 -30.50
CA ALA A 542 14.10 -21.09 -31.50
C ALA A 542 12.85 -20.28 -31.11
N ALA A 543 12.70 -19.89 -29.85
CA ALA A 543 11.54 -19.15 -29.34
C ALA A 543 11.58 -17.66 -29.70
N VAL A 544 12.71 -17.16 -30.22
CA VAL A 544 12.91 -15.73 -30.48
C VAL A 544 13.50 -15.55 -31.87
N SER A 545 12.90 -14.65 -32.64
CA SER A 545 13.39 -14.26 -33.97
C SER A 545 13.47 -12.74 -34.10
N ILE A 546 14.32 -12.27 -35.01
CA ILE A 546 14.43 -10.84 -35.35
C ILE A 546 13.66 -10.60 -36.64
N SER A 547 12.72 -9.66 -36.62
CA SER A 547 12.05 -9.13 -37.80
C SER A 547 12.69 -7.81 -38.23
N ASN A 548 12.96 -7.68 -39.53
CA ASN A 548 13.51 -6.46 -40.16
C ASN A 548 12.46 -5.71 -41.00
N GLU A 549 11.17 -6.04 -40.87
CA GLU A 549 10.10 -5.45 -41.69
C GLU A 549 9.80 -3.97 -41.35
N GLY A 550 10.31 -3.47 -40.23
CA GLY A 550 10.16 -2.09 -39.78
C GLY A 550 11.38 -1.20 -40.03
N LYS A 551 11.28 0.08 -39.65
CA LYS A 551 12.38 1.05 -39.69
C LYS A 551 13.62 0.61 -38.87
N HIS A 552 13.40 -0.24 -37.88
CA HIS A 552 14.42 -0.83 -37.02
C HIS A 552 14.11 -2.31 -36.79
N PRO A 553 15.12 -3.15 -36.54
CA PRO A 553 14.89 -4.54 -36.15
C PRO A 553 14.06 -4.61 -34.88
N SER A 554 13.08 -5.52 -34.87
CA SER A 554 12.22 -5.82 -33.73
C SER A 554 12.31 -7.31 -33.39
N LEU A 555 12.03 -7.64 -32.13
CA LEU A 555 11.97 -9.03 -31.68
C LEU A 555 10.56 -9.57 -31.77
N THR A 556 10.45 -10.79 -32.28
CA THR A 556 9.24 -11.61 -32.18
C THR A 556 9.53 -12.76 -31.23
N ILE A 557 8.77 -12.82 -30.14
CA ILE A 557 8.84 -13.88 -29.14
C ILE A 557 7.64 -14.79 -29.35
N SER A 558 7.87 -16.10 -29.47
CA SER A 558 6.78 -17.08 -29.60
C SER A 558 5.88 -17.05 -28.36
N SER A 559 4.59 -17.29 -28.57
CA SER A 559 3.64 -17.48 -27.47
C SER A 559 4.03 -18.72 -26.68
N LEU A 560 3.87 -18.66 -25.35
CA LEU A 560 4.00 -19.85 -24.52
C LEU A 560 2.82 -20.78 -24.77
N ASP A 561 3.10 -22.04 -25.07
CA ASP A 561 2.07 -23.07 -25.15
C ASP A 561 1.47 -23.33 -23.75
N LYS A 562 0.21 -23.79 -23.74
CA LYS A 562 -0.42 -24.20 -22.49
C LYS A 562 0.35 -25.41 -21.93
N LEU A 563 0.65 -25.37 -20.64
CA LEU A 563 1.20 -26.53 -19.93
C LEU A 563 0.24 -27.73 -20.05
N ASP A 564 0.78 -28.87 -20.47
CA ASP A 564 0.03 -30.13 -20.45
C ASP A 564 -0.43 -30.44 -19.02
N GLU A 565 -1.69 -30.84 -18.91
CA GLU A 565 -2.29 -31.29 -17.66
C GLU A 565 -2.31 -32.83 -17.69
N PRO A 566 -1.36 -33.50 -17.00
CA PRO A 566 -1.31 -34.96 -17.02
C PRO A 566 -2.59 -35.54 -16.39
N PRO A 567 -3.07 -36.71 -16.85
CA PRO A 567 -4.28 -37.33 -16.29
C PRO A 567 -4.26 -37.49 -14.77
N ALA A 568 -3.08 -37.76 -14.18
CA ALA A 568 -2.89 -37.84 -12.73
C ALA A 568 -3.21 -36.52 -12.01
N LEU A 569 -2.81 -35.37 -12.57
CA LEU A 569 -3.13 -34.05 -12.00
C LEU A 569 -4.62 -33.74 -12.08
N ILE A 570 -5.27 -34.12 -13.19
CA ILE A 570 -6.72 -33.91 -13.38
C ILE A 570 -7.49 -34.75 -12.36
N GLN A 571 -7.12 -36.02 -12.20
CA GLN A 571 -7.70 -36.93 -11.20
C GLN A 571 -7.48 -36.41 -9.77
N LEU A 572 -6.27 -35.97 -9.43
CA LEU A 572 -5.96 -35.40 -8.13
C LEU A 572 -6.83 -34.16 -7.83
N ASN A 573 -6.93 -33.23 -8.79
CA ASN A 573 -7.78 -32.05 -8.66
C ASN A 573 -9.25 -32.43 -8.43
N HIS A 574 -9.77 -33.41 -9.17
CA HIS A 574 -11.14 -33.89 -9.00
C HIS A 574 -11.35 -34.48 -7.60
N ARG A 575 -10.47 -35.38 -7.19
CA ARG A 575 -10.55 -36.09 -5.91
C ARG A 575 -10.47 -35.16 -4.71
N VAL A 576 -9.53 -34.20 -4.74
CA VAL A 576 -9.41 -33.18 -3.70
C VAL A 576 -10.69 -32.33 -3.64
N ARG A 577 -11.26 -31.94 -4.78
CA ARG A 577 -12.51 -31.16 -4.81
C ARG A 577 -13.71 -31.93 -4.26
N GLU A 578 -13.83 -33.22 -4.53
CA GLU A 578 -14.92 -34.06 -4.02
C GLU A 578 -14.88 -34.21 -2.50
N LEU A 579 -13.67 -34.29 -1.92
CA LEU A 579 -13.46 -34.47 -0.49
C LEU A 579 -13.69 -33.20 0.34
N ILE A 580 -13.64 -32.01 -0.27
CA ILE A 580 -13.81 -30.75 0.45
C ILE A 580 -15.28 -30.56 0.84
N PRO A 581 -15.60 -30.31 2.12
CA PRO A 581 -16.98 -30.17 2.56
C PRO A 581 -17.61 -28.85 2.09
N PRO A 582 -18.94 -28.81 1.87
CA PRO A 582 -19.65 -27.56 1.64
C PRO A 582 -19.66 -26.70 2.91
N VAL A 583 -19.64 -25.37 2.76
CA VAL A 583 -19.61 -24.44 3.90
C VAL A 583 -20.30 -23.11 3.57
N ASP A 584 -21.01 -22.54 4.53
CA ASP A 584 -21.52 -21.16 4.44
C ASP A 584 -20.40 -20.16 4.74
N LEU A 585 -20.32 -19.05 4.00
CA LEU A 585 -19.28 -18.04 4.20
C LEU A 585 -19.28 -17.48 5.64
N THR A 586 -20.44 -17.41 6.30
CA THR A 586 -20.55 -17.01 7.72
C THR A 586 -19.83 -17.95 8.66
N GLU A 587 -20.01 -19.26 8.46
CA GLU A 587 -19.37 -20.29 9.27
C GLU A 587 -17.87 -20.36 8.98
N LEU A 588 -17.48 -20.23 7.71
CA LEU A 588 -16.08 -20.19 7.28
C LEU A 588 -15.30 -19.12 8.04
N LEU A 589 -15.84 -17.90 8.15
CA LEU A 589 -15.16 -16.82 8.88
C LEU A 589 -15.01 -17.10 10.37
N LEU A 590 -16.04 -17.67 11.01
CA LEU A 590 -15.96 -18.05 12.42
C LEU A 590 -14.95 -19.18 12.63
N GLU A 591 -14.86 -20.13 11.71
CA GLU A 591 -13.94 -21.25 11.78
C GLU A 591 -12.49 -20.79 11.62
N ILE A 592 -12.24 -19.90 10.66
CA ILE A 592 -10.92 -19.27 10.49
C ILE A 592 -10.56 -18.41 11.70
N ASP A 593 -11.51 -17.71 12.31
CA ASP A 593 -11.25 -16.98 13.56
C ASP A 593 -10.91 -17.91 14.72
N ALA A 594 -11.61 -19.03 14.88
CA ALA A 594 -11.30 -20.01 15.91
C ALA A 594 -9.85 -20.53 15.82
N ARG A 595 -9.33 -20.70 14.59
CA ARG A 595 -7.96 -21.18 14.33
C ARG A 595 -6.89 -20.10 14.45
N THR A 596 -7.16 -18.90 13.95
CA THR A 596 -6.15 -17.85 13.79
C THR A 596 -6.25 -16.75 14.85
N GLY A 597 -7.43 -16.59 15.45
CA GLY A 597 -7.76 -15.49 16.33
C GLY A 597 -7.73 -14.12 15.64
N PHE A 598 -7.90 -14.03 14.32
CA PHE A 598 -7.73 -12.78 13.58
C PHE A 598 -8.67 -11.66 14.07
N THR A 599 -9.85 -11.99 14.63
CA THR A 599 -10.77 -10.98 15.18
C THR A 599 -10.18 -10.26 16.39
N ARG A 600 -9.20 -10.85 17.08
CA ARG A 600 -8.48 -10.23 18.21
C ARG A 600 -7.64 -9.02 17.77
N GLU A 601 -7.33 -8.92 16.48
CA GLU A 601 -6.57 -7.80 15.93
C GLU A 601 -7.41 -6.52 15.78
N PHE A 602 -8.74 -6.65 15.83
CA PHE A 602 -9.67 -5.52 15.86
C PHE A 602 -9.74 -4.96 17.28
N SER A 603 -8.86 -3.99 17.58
CA SER A 603 -8.92 -3.26 18.85
C SER A 603 -9.97 -2.13 18.80
N HIS A 604 -10.57 -1.79 19.94
CA HIS A 604 -11.48 -0.64 20.03
C HIS A 604 -10.70 0.68 19.85
N VAL A 605 -11.23 1.67 19.13
CA VAL A 605 -10.48 2.92 18.85
C VAL A 605 -10.10 3.70 20.13
N SER A 606 -10.89 3.59 21.19
CA SER A 606 -10.58 4.23 22.48
C SER A 606 -9.57 3.47 23.35
N GLU A 607 -9.20 2.24 22.95
CA GLU A 607 -8.29 1.27 23.57
C GLU A 607 -8.52 0.90 25.06
N SER A 608 -9.39 1.62 25.77
CA SER A 608 -10.00 1.18 27.02
C SER A 608 -10.84 -0.05 26.71
N GLY A 609 -10.48 -1.21 27.25
CA GLY A 609 -11.02 -2.53 26.92
C GLY A 609 -12.55 -2.62 26.97
N ALA A 610 -13.22 -2.12 25.93
CA ALA A 610 -14.66 -2.24 25.75
C ALA A 610 -14.96 -3.72 25.50
N ARG A 611 -15.21 -4.44 26.59
CA ARG A 611 -15.60 -5.83 26.55
C ARG A 611 -17.05 -5.88 26.14
N ALA A 612 -17.32 -6.70 25.14
CA ALA A 612 -18.68 -7.03 24.81
C ALA A 612 -18.78 -8.46 24.37
N GLN A 613 -19.81 -9.13 24.86
CA GLN A 613 -20.05 -10.54 24.61
C GLN A 613 -20.22 -10.79 23.10
N ASP A 614 -19.71 -11.93 22.65
CA ASP A 614 -19.77 -12.42 21.26
C ASP A 614 -19.33 -11.36 20.23
N LEU A 615 -18.30 -10.58 20.57
CA LEU A 615 -17.76 -9.55 19.68
C LEU A 615 -17.29 -10.14 18.35
N GLN A 616 -16.70 -11.35 18.35
CA GLN A 616 -16.26 -12.05 17.15
C GLN A 616 -17.42 -12.26 16.16
N VAL A 617 -18.63 -12.57 16.65
CA VAL A 617 -19.83 -12.72 15.80
C VAL A 617 -20.20 -11.38 15.16
N SER A 618 -20.23 -10.31 15.95
CA SER A 618 -20.51 -8.96 15.43
C SER A 618 -19.46 -8.49 14.41
N LEU A 619 -18.19 -8.83 14.63
CA LEU A 619 -17.08 -8.51 13.72
C LEU A 619 -17.20 -9.26 12.41
N CYS A 620 -17.38 -10.58 12.43
CA CYS A 620 -17.58 -11.39 11.24
C CYS A 620 -18.79 -10.93 10.44
N ALA A 621 -19.91 -10.59 11.09
CA ALA A 621 -21.07 -10.01 10.43
C ALA A 621 -20.76 -8.66 9.77
N THR A 622 -20.04 -7.77 10.46
CA THR A 622 -19.66 -6.47 9.88
C THR A 622 -18.71 -6.62 8.70
N LEU A 623 -17.75 -7.55 8.77
CA LEU A 623 -16.83 -7.87 7.68
C LEU A 623 -17.58 -8.40 6.46
N LEU A 624 -18.54 -9.30 6.65
CA LEU A 624 -19.39 -9.81 5.56
C LEU A 624 -20.23 -8.72 4.92
N ALA A 625 -20.85 -7.86 5.73
CA ALA A 625 -21.66 -6.76 5.20
C ALA A 625 -20.87 -5.85 4.24
N GLU A 626 -19.61 -5.58 4.57
CA GLU A 626 -18.72 -4.75 3.76
C GLU A 626 -18.14 -5.53 2.57
N ALA A 627 -17.59 -6.73 2.79
CA ALA A 627 -16.98 -7.57 1.75
C ALA A 627 -17.98 -8.03 0.69
N CYS A 628 -19.19 -8.45 1.11
CA CYS A 628 -20.25 -8.87 0.19
C CYS A 628 -21.02 -7.68 -0.41
N ASN A 629 -20.75 -6.45 0.05
CA ASN A 629 -21.43 -5.22 -0.41
C ASN A 629 -22.96 -5.24 -0.21
N ILE A 630 -23.43 -5.91 0.85
CA ILE A 630 -24.86 -6.11 1.16
C ILE A 630 -25.40 -5.17 2.26
N GLY A 631 -24.50 -4.51 3.00
CA GLY A 631 -24.86 -3.69 4.16
C GLY A 631 -25.33 -4.54 5.36
N HIS A 632 -25.72 -3.90 6.46
CA HIS A 632 -26.08 -4.62 7.70
C HIS A 632 -27.47 -5.27 7.65
N GLU A 633 -28.39 -4.74 6.83
CA GLU A 633 -29.81 -5.13 6.88
C GLU A 633 -30.05 -6.64 6.80
N PRO A 634 -29.40 -7.40 5.90
CA PRO A 634 -29.59 -8.85 5.80
C PRO A 634 -29.06 -9.65 7.02
N LEU A 635 -28.20 -9.03 7.84
CA LEU A 635 -27.52 -9.68 8.97
C LEU A 635 -28.18 -9.35 10.31
N ILE A 636 -29.16 -8.44 10.34
CA ILE A 636 -29.80 -8.03 11.59
C ILE A 636 -30.69 -9.15 12.13
N LYS A 637 -30.47 -9.51 13.39
CA LYS A 637 -31.32 -10.44 14.14
C LYS A 637 -31.69 -9.81 15.48
N HIS A 638 -32.95 -9.43 15.65
CA HIS A 638 -33.42 -8.72 16.85
C HIS A 638 -33.30 -9.53 18.14
N ASN A 639 -33.36 -10.86 18.03
CA ASN A 639 -33.26 -11.80 19.14
C ASN A 639 -31.82 -12.17 19.51
N ILE A 640 -30.80 -11.73 18.75
CA ILE A 640 -29.38 -12.03 19.01
C ILE A 640 -28.68 -10.71 19.32
N PRO A 641 -28.29 -10.43 20.58
CA PRO A 641 -27.67 -9.16 20.98
C PRO A 641 -26.47 -8.75 20.10
N ALA A 642 -25.65 -9.74 19.71
CA ALA A 642 -24.47 -9.57 18.85
C ALA A 642 -24.80 -9.11 17.41
N LEU A 643 -26.03 -9.31 16.94
CA LEU A 643 -26.47 -9.04 15.57
C LEU A 643 -27.56 -7.95 15.49
N THR A 644 -27.74 -7.17 16.56
CA THR A 644 -28.66 -6.02 16.51
C THR A 644 -28.10 -4.88 15.66
N ARG A 645 -28.98 -4.05 15.07
CA ARG A 645 -28.57 -2.88 14.25
C ARG A 645 -27.59 -1.95 14.99
N HIS A 646 -27.91 -1.63 16.24
CA HIS A 646 -27.08 -0.77 17.09
C HIS A 646 -25.70 -1.41 17.30
N ARG A 647 -25.66 -2.72 17.59
CA ARG A 647 -24.42 -3.47 17.81
C ARG A 647 -23.52 -3.46 16.58
N LEU A 648 -24.04 -3.81 15.40
CA LEU A 648 -23.25 -3.85 14.17
C LEU A 648 -22.74 -2.45 13.77
N SER A 649 -23.58 -1.42 13.93
CA SER A 649 -23.15 -0.04 13.69
C SER A 649 -22.04 0.39 14.66
N TRP A 650 -22.14 0.00 15.93
CA TRP A 650 -21.13 0.30 16.94
C TRP A 650 -19.81 -0.42 16.64
N VAL A 651 -19.86 -1.70 16.25
CA VAL A 651 -18.65 -2.46 15.89
C VAL A 651 -17.96 -1.85 14.68
N LYS A 652 -18.71 -1.54 13.62
CA LYS A 652 -18.15 -0.88 12.44
C LYS A 652 -17.45 0.44 12.78
N GLN A 653 -18.05 1.28 13.60
CA GLN A 653 -17.48 2.59 13.95
C GLN A 653 -16.26 2.50 14.87
N ASN A 654 -16.22 1.49 15.74
CA ASN A 654 -15.23 1.44 16.82
C ASN A 654 -14.12 0.39 16.61
N TYR A 655 -14.29 -0.54 15.67
CA TYR A 655 -13.37 -1.65 15.46
C TYR A 655 -12.88 -1.75 14.02
N LEU A 656 -13.74 -1.54 13.02
CA LEU A 656 -13.36 -1.65 11.61
C LEU A 656 -12.61 -0.40 11.15
N ARG A 657 -11.33 -0.56 10.79
CA ARG A 657 -10.47 0.47 10.19
C ARG A 657 -9.33 -0.17 9.40
N ALA A 658 -8.72 0.60 8.50
CA ALA A 658 -7.54 0.20 7.74
C ALA A 658 -6.47 -0.49 8.60
N GLU A 659 -6.07 0.06 9.75
CA GLU A 659 -5.01 -0.54 10.58
C GLU A 659 -5.38 -1.93 11.13
N THR A 660 -6.61 -2.09 11.59
CA THR A 660 -7.07 -3.38 12.13
C THR A 660 -7.27 -4.40 11.03
N LEU A 661 -7.72 -3.97 9.85
CA LEU A 661 -7.84 -4.81 8.68
C LEU A 661 -6.46 -5.30 8.24
N VAL A 662 -5.47 -4.41 8.16
CA VAL A 662 -4.08 -4.75 7.81
C VAL A 662 -3.50 -5.74 8.82
N SER A 663 -3.68 -5.50 10.13
CA SER A 663 -3.19 -6.44 11.16
C SER A 663 -3.88 -7.79 11.14
N ALA A 664 -5.21 -7.82 11.01
CA ALA A 664 -5.98 -9.04 10.88
C ALA A 664 -5.56 -9.82 9.62
N ASN A 665 -5.28 -9.11 8.54
CA ASN A 665 -4.82 -9.70 7.30
C ASN A 665 -3.42 -10.31 7.44
N ALA A 666 -2.50 -9.63 8.14
CA ALA A 666 -1.18 -10.17 8.46
C ALA A 666 -1.27 -11.48 9.24
N ARG A 667 -2.18 -11.60 10.23
CA ARG A 667 -2.44 -12.88 10.92
C ARG A 667 -2.80 -14.02 9.96
N LEU A 668 -3.69 -13.76 9.00
CA LEU A 668 -4.11 -14.78 8.03
C LEU A 668 -2.98 -15.17 7.08
N VAL A 669 -2.22 -14.18 6.60
CA VAL A 669 -1.06 -14.38 5.71
C VAL A 669 0.04 -15.18 6.42
N ASP A 670 0.39 -14.82 7.66
CA ASP A 670 1.42 -15.50 8.44
C ASP A 670 1.00 -16.91 8.87
N PHE A 671 -0.30 -17.17 8.96
CA PHE A 671 -0.81 -18.51 9.21
C PHE A 671 -0.74 -19.36 7.93
N GLN A 672 -1.16 -18.78 6.79
CA GLN A 672 -1.08 -19.42 5.47
C GLN A 672 0.35 -19.88 5.15
N SER A 673 1.35 -19.04 5.41
CA SER A 673 2.75 -19.35 5.10
C SER A 673 3.34 -20.50 5.91
N LYS A 674 2.70 -20.89 7.02
CA LYS A 674 3.10 -22.04 7.86
C LYS A 674 2.52 -23.35 7.37
N LEU A 675 1.55 -23.33 6.47
CA LEU A 675 0.93 -24.55 5.95
C LEU A 675 1.87 -25.25 4.96
N PRO A 676 2.18 -26.55 5.14
CA PRO A 676 3.00 -27.31 4.22
C PRO A 676 2.58 -27.20 2.74
N LEU A 677 1.27 -27.19 2.47
CA LEU A 677 0.76 -27.05 1.10
C LEU A 677 1.16 -25.70 0.46
N ALA A 678 1.22 -24.62 1.26
CA ALA A 678 1.64 -23.32 0.76
C ALA A 678 3.10 -23.30 0.31
N GLY A 679 3.96 -24.07 0.98
CA GLY A 679 5.38 -24.22 0.63
C GLY A 679 5.62 -24.83 -0.76
N TYR A 680 4.69 -25.65 -1.27
CA TYR A 680 4.77 -26.20 -2.63
C TYR A 680 4.48 -25.15 -3.71
N TRP A 681 3.78 -24.05 -3.39
CA TRP A 681 3.48 -22.99 -4.36
C TRP A 681 4.56 -21.92 -4.49
N GLY A 682 5.32 -21.69 -3.41
CA GLY A 682 6.41 -20.73 -3.35
C GLY A 682 6.86 -20.39 -1.93
N GLY A 683 7.99 -19.68 -1.84
CA GLY A 683 8.63 -19.31 -0.57
C GLY A 683 8.13 -18.00 0.06
N GLY A 684 7.24 -17.26 -0.61
CA GLY A 684 6.83 -15.92 -0.17
C GLY A 684 7.76 -14.80 -0.65
N GLU A 685 8.70 -15.13 -1.54
CA GLU A 685 9.73 -14.23 -2.10
C GLU A 685 9.27 -13.56 -3.41
N VAL A 686 8.20 -14.10 -4.01
CA VAL A 686 7.63 -13.63 -5.27
C VAL A 686 6.23 -13.10 -5.04
N ALA A 687 5.91 -11.95 -5.65
CA ALA A 687 4.60 -11.33 -5.59
C ALA A 687 4.12 -10.83 -6.96
N SER A 688 2.81 -10.65 -7.11
CA SER A 688 2.23 -9.86 -8.21
C SER A 688 1.40 -8.70 -7.66
N ALA A 689 1.30 -7.63 -8.44
CA ALA A 689 0.39 -6.53 -8.16
C ALA A 689 -0.49 -6.22 -9.37
N ASP A 690 -1.81 -6.31 -9.17
CA ASP A 690 -2.82 -6.06 -10.20
C ASP A 690 -4.04 -5.32 -9.64
N GLY A 691 -4.72 -4.58 -10.52
CA GLY A 691 -5.84 -3.71 -10.20
C GLY A 691 -7.21 -4.33 -10.50
N MET A 692 -7.96 -4.63 -9.45
CA MET A 692 -9.39 -4.96 -9.56
C MET A 692 -10.24 -3.69 -9.68
N ARG A 693 -11.02 -3.58 -10.74
CA ARG A 693 -11.71 -2.34 -11.12
C ARG A 693 -13.20 -2.39 -10.76
N PHE A 694 -13.66 -1.34 -10.05
CA PHE A 694 -15.04 -1.21 -9.56
C PHE A 694 -15.70 0.06 -10.08
N VAL A 695 -16.96 -0.06 -10.52
CA VAL A 695 -17.78 1.11 -10.89
C VAL A 695 -18.21 1.85 -9.63
N THR A 696 -18.14 3.17 -9.66
CA THR A 696 -18.54 4.06 -8.56
C THR A 696 -19.61 5.03 -9.08
N PRO A 697 -20.90 4.70 -8.92
CA PRO A 697 -22.00 5.52 -9.44
C PRO A 697 -22.19 6.81 -8.64
N VAL A 698 -21.72 6.85 -7.40
CA VAL A 698 -21.78 8.03 -6.55
C VAL A 698 -20.74 9.06 -6.98
N LYS A 699 -21.09 10.35 -6.90
CA LYS A 699 -20.13 11.44 -7.14
C LYS A 699 -19.10 11.43 -6.00
N THR A 700 -17.83 11.30 -6.38
CA THR A 700 -16.67 11.37 -5.50
C THR A 700 -15.47 11.87 -6.30
N VAL A 701 -14.58 12.60 -5.63
CA VAL A 701 -13.29 13.03 -6.20
C VAL A 701 -12.32 11.86 -6.38
N ASN A 702 -12.55 10.74 -5.70
CA ASN A 702 -11.68 9.57 -5.72
C ASN A 702 -11.93 8.63 -6.90
N SER A 703 -13.02 8.81 -7.65
CA SER A 703 -13.32 7.99 -8.84
C SER A 703 -12.88 8.69 -10.11
N GLY A 704 -12.36 7.93 -11.08
CA GLY A 704 -11.87 8.44 -12.36
C GLY A 704 -12.68 7.91 -13.55
N PRO A 705 -12.81 8.67 -14.66
CA PRO A 705 -13.41 8.16 -15.89
C PRO A 705 -12.40 7.30 -16.65
N ASN A 706 -12.81 6.13 -17.12
CA ASN A 706 -12.02 5.31 -18.03
C ASN A 706 -12.95 4.55 -18.97
N ARG A 707 -12.95 4.91 -20.26
CA ARG A 707 -13.91 4.37 -21.23
C ARG A 707 -13.72 2.87 -21.49
N LYS A 708 -12.49 2.35 -21.32
CA LYS A 708 -12.19 0.92 -21.46
C LYS A 708 -12.84 0.10 -20.34
N TYR A 709 -12.76 0.58 -19.09
CA TYR A 709 -13.15 -0.21 -17.92
C TYR A 709 -14.53 0.15 -17.34
N PHE A 710 -14.99 1.39 -17.53
CA PHE A 710 -16.21 1.91 -16.91
C PHE A 710 -17.23 2.46 -17.92
N GLY A 711 -16.96 2.35 -19.22
CA GLY A 711 -17.83 2.91 -20.27
C GLY A 711 -17.99 4.43 -20.14
N SER A 712 -19.24 4.91 -20.03
CA SER A 712 -19.56 6.32 -19.75
C SER A 712 -19.49 6.69 -18.26
N GLY A 713 -19.34 5.68 -17.39
CA GLY A 713 -19.28 5.84 -15.94
C GLY A 713 -17.89 6.20 -15.42
N ARG A 714 -17.76 6.12 -14.10
CA ARG A 714 -16.50 6.34 -13.35
C ARG A 714 -16.28 5.18 -12.41
N GLY A 715 -15.04 5.00 -11.98
CA GLY A 715 -14.71 3.93 -11.06
C GLY A 715 -13.41 4.15 -10.30
N ILE A 716 -13.16 3.22 -9.40
CA ILE A 716 -11.93 3.09 -8.62
C ILE A 716 -11.25 1.78 -8.98
N THR A 717 -9.94 1.72 -8.75
CA THR A 717 -9.16 0.49 -8.85
C THR A 717 -8.70 0.13 -7.44
N TRP A 718 -8.99 -1.10 -7.03
CA TRP A 718 -8.38 -1.73 -5.86
C TRP A 718 -7.11 -2.44 -6.33
N TYR A 719 -5.96 -1.85 -6.05
CA TYR A 719 -4.67 -2.37 -6.45
C TYR A 719 -4.17 -3.35 -5.39
N ASN A 720 -4.16 -4.65 -5.72
CA ASN A 720 -4.01 -5.75 -4.79
C ASN A 720 -2.68 -6.47 -5.01
N PHE A 721 -2.03 -6.88 -3.91
CA PHE A 721 -0.73 -7.53 -3.92
C PHE A 721 -0.86 -8.97 -3.45
N VAL A 722 -0.43 -9.91 -4.28
CA VAL A 722 -0.65 -11.35 -4.10
C VAL A 722 0.69 -12.08 -4.09
N SER A 723 0.93 -12.88 -3.06
CA SER A 723 2.13 -13.72 -2.96
C SER A 723 2.03 -14.94 -3.87
N ASP A 724 3.17 -15.56 -4.15
CA ASP A 724 3.26 -16.90 -4.75
C ASP A 724 2.51 -18.00 -3.95
N GLN A 725 2.31 -17.78 -2.65
CA GLN A 725 1.46 -18.60 -1.77
C GLN A 725 -0.06 -18.29 -1.81
N TYR A 726 -0.56 -17.59 -2.84
CA TYR A 726 -1.97 -17.20 -3.05
C TYR A 726 -2.57 -16.19 -2.04
N SER A 727 -1.79 -15.75 -1.05
CA SER A 727 -2.24 -14.82 -0.02
C SER A 727 -2.16 -13.37 -0.52
N GLY A 728 -3.21 -12.58 -0.28
CA GLY A 728 -3.20 -11.15 -0.57
C GLY A 728 -2.62 -10.38 0.62
N PHE A 729 -1.43 -9.81 0.52
CA PHE A 729 -0.74 -9.23 1.69
C PHE A 729 -0.91 -7.72 1.83
N HIS A 730 -1.30 -7.02 0.76
CA HIS A 730 -1.53 -5.58 0.80
C HIS A 730 -2.53 -5.16 -0.28
N GLY A 731 -3.19 -4.00 -0.10
CA GLY A 731 -4.11 -3.46 -1.09
C GLY A 731 -4.38 -1.97 -0.92
N ILE A 732 -4.40 -1.23 -2.03
CA ILE A 732 -4.53 0.23 -2.05
C ILE A 732 -5.69 0.64 -2.94
N VAL A 733 -6.51 1.61 -2.49
CA VAL A 733 -7.55 2.19 -3.33
C VAL A 733 -6.98 3.36 -4.13
N VAL A 734 -7.00 3.23 -5.45
CA VAL A 734 -6.48 4.24 -6.36
C VAL A 734 -7.58 4.72 -7.32
N PRO A 735 -7.62 6.03 -7.64
CA PRO A 735 -8.50 6.54 -8.69
C PRO A 735 -8.28 5.82 -10.03
N GLY A 736 -9.36 5.42 -10.71
CA GLY A 736 -9.33 4.60 -11.93
C GLY A 736 -8.65 5.21 -13.18
N THR A 737 -7.99 6.36 -13.05
CA THR A 737 -7.24 7.07 -14.08
C THR A 737 -5.72 7.13 -13.85
N LEU A 738 -5.24 6.79 -12.66
CA LEU A 738 -3.80 6.86 -12.35
C LEU A 738 -3.06 5.66 -12.95
N ARG A 739 -1.77 5.82 -13.24
CA ARG A 739 -0.92 4.70 -13.64
C ARG A 739 -0.66 3.83 -12.42
N ASP A 740 -1.05 2.56 -12.52
CA ASP A 740 -0.96 1.57 -11.45
C ASP A 740 0.49 1.42 -10.92
N SER A 741 1.51 1.62 -11.79
CA SER A 741 2.93 1.52 -11.41
C SER A 741 3.42 2.46 -10.31
N ILE A 742 2.74 3.59 -10.08
CA ILE A 742 3.15 4.57 -9.05
C ILE A 742 2.98 3.99 -7.64
N PHE A 743 2.05 3.04 -7.46
CA PHE A 743 1.65 2.52 -6.15
C PHE A 743 2.29 1.18 -5.81
N VAL A 744 3.00 0.55 -6.76
CA VAL A 744 3.61 -0.78 -6.56
C VAL A 744 4.66 -0.75 -5.43
N LEU A 745 5.53 0.26 -5.44
CA LEU A 745 6.56 0.41 -4.41
C LEU A 745 5.97 0.74 -3.05
N GLU A 746 4.90 1.54 -3.01
CA GLU A 746 4.21 1.89 -1.77
C GLU A 746 3.69 0.62 -1.07
N GLY A 747 3.02 -0.26 -1.81
CA GLY A 747 2.49 -1.49 -1.21
C GLY A 747 3.56 -2.48 -0.74
N LEU A 748 4.74 -2.52 -1.37
CA LEU A 748 5.87 -3.34 -0.91
C LEU A 748 6.55 -2.80 0.34
N LEU A 749 6.66 -1.46 0.46
CA LEU A 749 7.31 -0.81 1.59
C LEU A 749 6.40 -0.73 2.82
N GLU A 750 5.07 -0.68 2.63
CA GLU A 750 4.10 -0.51 3.71
C GLU A 750 3.45 -1.80 4.23
N GLN A 751 3.80 -2.95 3.65
CA GLN A 751 3.29 -4.25 4.09
C GLN A 751 3.73 -4.58 5.55
N GLN A 752 2.89 -5.31 6.28
CA GLN A 752 3.10 -5.64 7.71
C GLN A 752 3.05 -7.15 7.98
N THR A 753 3.24 -7.98 6.97
CA THR A 753 3.21 -9.44 7.07
C THR A 753 4.62 -10.00 7.26
N GLY A 754 4.72 -11.28 7.63
CA GLY A 754 5.97 -12.01 7.70
C GLY A 754 6.57 -12.38 6.33
N LEU A 755 5.90 -12.02 5.23
CA LEU A 755 6.44 -12.25 3.88
C LEU A 755 7.55 -11.24 3.55
N ASN A 756 8.51 -11.67 2.76
CA ASN A 756 9.60 -10.83 2.27
C ASN A 756 9.74 -10.94 0.75
N PRO A 757 8.78 -10.40 -0.02
CA PRO A 757 8.85 -10.42 -1.47
C PRO A 757 10.04 -9.59 -1.97
N VAL A 758 10.92 -10.22 -2.74
CA VAL A 758 12.09 -9.59 -3.39
C VAL A 758 11.86 -9.38 -4.89
N GLU A 759 10.94 -10.12 -5.50
CA GLU A 759 10.53 -9.97 -6.90
C GLU A 759 9.04 -9.65 -7.00
N ILE A 760 8.70 -8.68 -7.86
CA ILE A 760 7.31 -8.33 -8.15
C ILE A 760 6.98 -8.34 -9.64
N MET A 761 5.86 -8.95 -9.98
CA MET A 761 5.29 -8.96 -11.33
C MET A 761 4.08 -8.02 -11.43
N THR A 762 3.99 -7.29 -12.54
CA THR A 762 2.85 -6.43 -12.85
C THR A 762 2.46 -6.56 -14.31
N ASP A 763 1.29 -6.04 -14.66
CA ASP A 763 0.92 -5.84 -16.06
C ASP A 763 1.79 -4.78 -16.76
N THR A 764 1.79 -4.79 -18.10
CA THR A 764 2.58 -3.88 -18.95
C THR A 764 2.30 -2.40 -18.67
N ALA A 765 1.11 -2.08 -18.16
CA ALA A 765 0.64 -0.73 -17.89
C ALA A 765 1.37 -0.08 -16.70
N GLY A 766 2.67 0.16 -16.85
CA GLY A 766 3.47 0.62 -15.73
C GLY A 766 4.98 0.70 -15.92
N SER A 767 5.53 0.03 -16.94
CA SER A 767 6.98 -0.04 -17.15
C SER A 767 7.54 1.28 -17.69
N SER A 768 8.24 2.01 -16.84
CA SER A 768 9.07 3.16 -17.23
C SER A 768 10.45 3.01 -16.64
N ASP A 769 11.45 3.62 -17.27
CA ASP A 769 12.84 3.46 -16.85
C ASP A 769 13.02 3.87 -15.38
N ILE A 770 12.41 4.97 -14.94
CA ILE A 770 12.49 5.40 -13.54
C ILE A 770 11.96 4.35 -12.54
N ILE A 771 10.92 3.59 -12.90
CA ILE A 771 10.36 2.56 -12.01
C ILE A 771 11.37 1.41 -11.88
N PHE A 772 11.94 0.92 -12.99
CA PHE A 772 13.04 -0.06 -12.94
C PHE A 772 14.20 0.45 -12.08
N GLY A 773 14.55 1.73 -12.20
CA GLY A 773 15.61 2.34 -11.40
C GLY A 773 15.28 2.34 -9.90
N LEU A 774 14.08 2.77 -9.52
CA LEU A 774 13.65 2.81 -8.11
C LEU A 774 13.56 1.43 -7.47
N PHE A 775 13.04 0.44 -8.20
CA PHE A 775 12.97 -0.94 -7.72
C PHE A 775 14.37 -1.48 -7.41
N TRP A 776 15.29 -1.32 -8.37
CA TRP A 776 16.66 -1.77 -8.20
C TRP A 776 17.36 -1.06 -7.03
N LEU A 777 17.21 0.27 -6.91
CA LEU A 777 17.78 1.06 -5.81
C LEU A 777 17.27 0.64 -4.41
N LEU A 778 16.09 0.01 -4.35
CA LEU A 778 15.49 -0.50 -3.12
C LEU A 778 15.77 -1.99 -2.88
N GLY A 779 16.55 -2.63 -3.75
CA GLY A 779 16.90 -4.04 -3.68
C GLY A 779 15.81 -5.00 -4.20
N TYR A 780 14.85 -4.50 -4.98
CA TYR A 780 13.75 -5.31 -5.53
C TYR A 780 13.92 -5.58 -7.04
N GLN A 781 13.51 -6.77 -7.47
CA GLN A 781 13.41 -7.13 -8.87
C GLN A 781 12.01 -6.77 -9.42
N PHE A 782 11.96 -5.94 -10.45
CA PHE A 782 10.72 -5.55 -11.14
C PHE A 782 10.57 -6.34 -12.45
N SER A 783 9.51 -7.14 -12.55
CA SER A 783 9.32 -8.12 -13.62
C SER A 783 7.95 -7.96 -14.32
N PRO A 784 7.73 -6.87 -15.08
CA PRO A 784 6.44 -6.59 -15.71
C PRO A 784 6.20 -7.47 -16.95
N ARG A 785 5.01 -8.05 -17.11
CA ARG A 785 4.63 -8.72 -18.37
C ARG A 785 4.65 -7.70 -19.50
N LEU A 786 5.47 -7.90 -20.52
CA LEU A 786 5.56 -6.99 -21.66
C LEU A 786 4.76 -7.54 -22.84
N ALA A 787 3.67 -6.86 -23.20
CA ALA A 787 2.86 -7.21 -24.36
C ALA A 787 3.55 -6.91 -25.71
N ASP A 788 4.51 -5.99 -25.74
CA ASP A 788 5.31 -5.62 -26.92
C ASP A 788 6.79 -5.48 -26.53
N ALA A 789 7.46 -6.62 -26.35
CA ALA A 789 8.91 -6.65 -26.14
C ALA A 789 9.68 -6.27 -27.41
N GLY A 790 9.07 -6.45 -28.59
CA GLY A 790 9.67 -6.20 -29.90
C GLY A 790 9.95 -4.73 -30.20
N GLY A 791 9.10 -3.82 -29.71
CA GLY A 791 9.29 -2.38 -29.83
C GLY A 791 10.24 -1.75 -28.81
N ALA A 792 10.76 -2.52 -27.84
CA ALA A 792 11.58 -1.98 -26.75
C ALA A 792 12.95 -1.44 -27.24
N ILE A 793 13.44 -0.40 -26.57
CA ILE A 793 14.80 0.13 -26.80
C ILE A 793 15.73 -0.54 -25.78
N PHE A 794 16.74 -1.24 -26.28
CA PHE A 794 17.80 -1.82 -25.46
C PHE A 794 18.99 -0.85 -25.38
N TRP A 795 19.69 -0.91 -24.24
CA TRP A 795 20.79 -0.01 -23.94
C TRP A 795 22.11 -0.77 -23.82
N ARG A 796 23.20 -0.12 -24.22
CA ARG A 796 24.58 -0.58 -24.01
C ARG A 796 25.33 0.38 -23.10
N ALA A 797 26.31 -0.14 -22.36
CA ALA A 797 27.16 0.70 -21.52
C ALA A 797 28.24 1.42 -22.35
N ASP A 798 28.83 0.71 -23.32
CA ASP A 798 29.86 1.22 -24.21
C ASP A 798 29.33 1.35 -25.65
N LYS A 799 29.57 2.51 -26.28
CA LYS A 799 29.16 2.81 -27.65
C LYS A 799 29.83 1.90 -28.69
N ILE A 800 31.04 1.42 -28.42
CA ILE A 800 31.80 0.58 -29.36
C ILE A 800 31.61 -0.93 -29.14
N ALA A 801 30.92 -1.34 -28.07
CA ALA A 801 30.62 -2.75 -27.81
C ALA A 801 29.76 -3.35 -28.94
N HIS A 802 29.98 -4.61 -29.29
CA HIS A 802 29.29 -5.30 -30.38
C HIS A 802 28.73 -6.66 -29.91
N TYR A 803 27.42 -6.88 -30.12
CA TYR A 803 26.69 -8.03 -29.58
C TYR A 803 26.20 -9.03 -30.64
N GLY A 804 26.96 -9.16 -31.73
CA GLY A 804 26.68 -10.13 -32.80
C GLY A 804 25.33 -9.90 -33.45
N ALA A 805 24.51 -10.95 -33.58
CA ALA A 805 23.18 -10.90 -34.19
C ALA A 805 22.22 -9.92 -33.49
N LEU A 806 22.45 -9.59 -32.21
CA LEU A 806 21.61 -8.68 -31.44
C LEU A 806 22.12 -7.23 -31.44
N ASN A 807 23.23 -6.92 -32.12
CA ASN A 807 23.86 -5.59 -32.06
C ASN A 807 22.90 -4.45 -32.42
N GLU A 808 22.07 -4.64 -33.44
CA GLU A 808 21.14 -3.61 -33.92
C GLU A 808 19.97 -3.31 -32.95
N LEU A 809 19.74 -4.17 -31.94
CA LEU A 809 18.73 -3.92 -30.91
C LEU A 809 19.20 -2.92 -29.85
N ALA A 810 20.51 -2.87 -29.58
CA ALA A 810 21.15 -2.01 -28.59
C ALA A 810 21.29 -0.55 -29.07
N ARG A 811 20.18 0.11 -29.36
CA ARG A 811 20.13 1.44 -29.99
C ARG A 811 20.45 2.59 -29.04
N GLY A 812 20.32 2.39 -27.72
CA GLY A 812 20.63 3.40 -26.71
C GLY A 812 22.00 3.18 -26.07
N CYS A 813 22.62 4.24 -25.57
CA CYS A 813 23.83 4.17 -24.75
C CYS A 813 23.59 4.91 -23.42
N VAL A 814 23.90 4.25 -22.30
CA VAL A 814 23.63 4.77 -20.95
C VAL A 814 24.65 5.85 -20.59
N GLU A 815 24.19 6.93 -19.97
CA GLU A 815 25.08 8.00 -19.49
C GLU A 815 25.54 7.74 -18.03
N LEU A 816 26.60 6.93 -17.87
CA LEU A 816 27.10 6.51 -16.56
C LEU A 816 27.52 7.67 -15.65
N SER A 817 28.04 8.77 -16.21
CA SER A 817 28.43 9.97 -15.44
C SER A 817 27.27 10.63 -14.67
N LYS A 818 26.03 10.47 -15.16
CA LYS A 818 24.82 10.92 -14.43
C LYS A 818 24.55 10.06 -13.20
N ILE A 819 24.83 8.76 -13.28
CA ILE A 819 24.70 7.82 -12.15
C ILE A 819 25.73 8.19 -11.08
N GLU A 820 26.98 8.40 -11.49
CA GLU A 820 28.10 8.74 -10.59
C GLU A 820 27.84 10.04 -9.83
N SER A 821 27.50 11.11 -10.56
CA SER A 821 27.33 12.45 -9.98
C SER A 821 26.12 12.59 -9.05
N GLN A 822 25.11 11.72 -9.16
CA GLN A 822 23.88 11.76 -8.35
C GLN A 822 23.75 10.55 -7.41
N TRP A 823 24.79 9.73 -7.27
CA TRP A 823 24.72 8.48 -6.50
C TRP A 823 24.31 8.69 -5.04
N ASP A 824 24.93 9.68 -4.38
CA ASP A 824 24.64 9.98 -2.98
C ASP A 824 23.18 10.39 -2.78
N GLU A 825 22.64 11.22 -3.69
CA GLU A 825 21.25 11.65 -3.67
C GLU A 825 20.27 10.50 -3.96
N MET A 826 20.62 9.58 -4.85
CA MET A 826 19.84 8.36 -5.09
C MET A 826 19.80 7.46 -3.84
N MET A 827 20.93 7.28 -3.16
CA MET A 827 21.00 6.51 -1.91
C MET A 827 20.26 7.19 -0.76
N ARG A 828 20.35 8.53 -0.68
CA ARG A 828 19.59 9.34 0.30
C ARG A 828 18.09 9.17 0.11
N MET A 829 17.63 9.20 -1.12
CA MET A 829 16.24 8.98 -1.48
C MET A 829 15.79 7.53 -1.18
N ALA A 830 16.57 6.53 -1.58
CA ALA A 830 16.27 5.12 -1.30
C ALA A 830 16.21 4.84 0.22
N GLY A 831 17.15 5.39 0.99
CA GLY A 831 17.14 5.32 2.45
C GLY A 831 15.93 6.01 3.08
N SER A 832 15.56 7.19 2.56
CA SER A 832 14.38 7.94 3.03
C SER A 832 13.08 7.15 2.80
N LEU A 833 12.96 6.46 1.66
CA LEU A 833 11.85 5.54 1.35
C LEU A 833 11.87 4.31 2.27
N LYS A 834 13.04 3.66 2.44
CA LYS A 834 13.17 2.45 3.26
C LYS A 834 12.87 2.70 4.74
N LEU A 835 13.20 3.90 5.25
CA LEU A 835 12.91 4.33 6.62
C LEU A 835 11.51 4.93 6.79
N GLY A 836 10.72 5.06 5.71
CA GLY A 836 9.34 5.57 5.77
C GLY A 836 9.22 7.06 6.08
N THR A 837 10.28 7.84 5.84
CA THR A 837 10.27 9.31 6.04
C THR A 837 9.45 10.03 4.96
N ILE A 838 9.30 9.41 3.78
CA ILE A 838 8.48 9.86 2.66
C ILE A 838 7.78 8.66 1.98
N HIS A 839 6.56 8.86 1.49
CA HIS A 839 5.83 7.85 0.73
C HIS A 839 6.31 7.76 -0.74
N ALA A 840 6.36 6.54 -1.28
CA ALA A 840 6.83 6.30 -2.65
C ALA A 840 5.99 7.03 -3.71
N SER A 841 4.65 7.02 -3.58
CA SER A 841 3.78 7.69 -4.55
C SER A 841 3.92 9.22 -4.53
N GLU A 842 4.26 9.82 -3.39
CA GLU A 842 4.53 11.26 -3.27
C GLU A 842 5.81 11.63 -4.04
N LEU A 843 6.89 10.88 -3.81
CA LEU A 843 8.17 11.08 -4.46
C LEU A 843 8.08 10.83 -5.97
N ILE A 844 7.49 9.71 -6.39
CA ILE A 844 7.32 9.35 -7.79
C ILE A 844 6.50 10.40 -8.54
N ARG A 845 5.45 10.98 -7.94
CA ARG A 845 4.67 12.05 -8.58
C ARG A 845 5.51 13.29 -8.88
N SER A 846 6.42 13.65 -7.97
CA SER A 846 7.34 14.78 -8.19
C SER A 846 8.33 14.51 -9.32
N LEU A 847 8.77 13.25 -9.48
CA LEU A 847 9.75 12.85 -10.49
C LEU A 847 9.13 12.60 -11.88
N LEU A 848 7.93 11.99 -11.96
CA LEU A 848 7.34 11.47 -13.20
C LEU A 848 6.48 12.45 -14.02
N ARG A 849 5.95 13.52 -13.43
CA ARG A 849 4.95 14.38 -14.11
C ARG A 849 5.53 15.56 -14.90
N SER A 850 6.86 15.66 -15.01
CA SER A 850 7.54 16.75 -15.71
C SER A 850 7.83 16.43 -17.18
N SER A 851 7.71 17.41 -18.07
CA SER A 851 8.25 17.36 -19.43
C SER A 851 9.79 17.55 -19.49
N ARG A 852 10.41 17.91 -18.36
CA ARG A 852 11.87 18.05 -18.17
C ARG A 852 12.28 17.39 -16.84
N PRO A 853 12.80 16.16 -16.83
CA PRO A 853 13.18 15.46 -15.60
C PRO A 853 14.36 16.16 -14.90
N SER A 854 14.37 16.19 -13.57
CA SER A 854 15.48 16.72 -12.76
C SER A 854 16.75 15.88 -12.90
N GLY A 855 17.91 16.40 -12.46
CA GLY A 855 19.17 15.64 -12.48
C GLY A 855 19.07 14.28 -11.77
N LEU A 856 18.47 14.26 -10.58
CA LEU A 856 18.18 13.04 -9.84
C LEU A 856 17.24 12.09 -10.62
N ALA A 857 16.15 12.61 -11.19
CA ALA A 857 15.23 11.79 -11.98
C ALA A 857 15.91 11.19 -13.21
N GLN A 858 16.79 11.95 -13.88
CA GLN A 858 17.58 11.47 -15.02
C GLN A 858 18.53 10.36 -14.61
N ALA A 859 19.27 10.51 -13.50
CA ALA A 859 20.18 9.49 -13.00
C ALA A 859 19.44 8.18 -12.67
N ILE A 860 18.28 8.26 -12.01
CA ILE A 860 17.43 7.08 -11.74
C ILE A 860 16.94 6.45 -13.04
N MET A 861 16.61 7.25 -14.06
CA MET A 861 16.25 6.73 -15.38
C MET A 861 17.44 6.01 -16.05
N GLU A 862 18.68 6.49 -15.93
CA GLU A 862 19.87 5.78 -16.45
C GLU A 862 20.05 4.41 -15.77
N VAL A 863 19.99 4.36 -14.44
CA VAL A 863 19.98 3.09 -13.68
C VAL A 863 18.84 2.19 -14.14
N GLY A 864 17.67 2.79 -14.38
CA GLY A 864 16.49 2.12 -14.89
C GLY A 864 16.64 1.51 -16.27
N ARG A 865 17.32 2.20 -17.19
CA ARG A 865 17.59 1.72 -18.55
C ARG A 865 18.50 0.49 -18.53
N VAL A 866 19.52 0.48 -17.66
CA VAL A 866 20.37 -0.70 -17.44
C VAL A 866 19.52 -1.88 -16.97
N ASN A 867 18.78 -1.71 -15.87
CA ASN A 867 18.01 -2.79 -15.26
C ASN A 867 16.86 -3.29 -16.13
N LYS A 868 16.20 -2.39 -16.87
CA LYS A 868 15.21 -2.76 -17.87
C LYS A 868 15.83 -3.56 -19.01
N THR A 869 17.03 -3.22 -19.45
CA THR A 869 17.73 -3.98 -20.50
C THR A 869 18.14 -5.36 -19.99
N LEU A 870 18.69 -5.46 -18.77
CA LEU A 870 18.97 -6.74 -18.11
C LEU A 870 17.72 -7.62 -18.00
N TYR A 871 16.61 -7.04 -17.55
CA TYR A 871 15.32 -7.71 -17.51
C TYR A 871 14.89 -8.25 -18.88
N LEU A 872 14.94 -7.39 -19.90
CA LEU A 872 14.55 -7.76 -21.27
C LEU A 872 15.42 -8.89 -21.83
N LEU A 873 16.74 -8.82 -21.62
CA LEU A 873 17.68 -9.85 -22.07
C LEU A 873 17.34 -11.21 -21.45
N ASN A 874 17.09 -11.26 -20.13
CA ASN A 874 16.65 -12.47 -19.46
C ASN A 874 15.27 -12.94 -19.94
N TYR A 875 14.34 -12.01 -20.17
CA TYR A 875 13.01 -12.33 -20.70
C TYR A 875 13.06 -12.99 -22.08
N ILE A 876 14.05 -12.66 -22.90
CA ILE A 876 14.24 -13.23 -24.23
C ILE A 876 14.97 -14.57 -24.16
N ASP A 877 15.98 -14.67 -23.30
CA ASP A 877 16.86 -15.84 -23.21
C ASP A 877 16.22 -17.02 -22.45
N ASP A 878 15.39 -16.74 -21.44
CA ASP A 878 14.87 -17.73 -20.51
C ASP A 878 13.33 -17.89 -20.64
N GLU A 879 12.89 -19.05 -21.11
CA GLU A 879 11.46 -19.38 -21.20
C GLU A 879 10.82 -19.62 -19.83
N ASP A 880 11.52 -20.26 -18.90
CA ASP A 880 11.02 -20.56 -17.56
C ASP A 880 10.78 -19.26 -16.78
N TYR A 881 11.65 -18.28 -16.96
CA TYR A 881 11.46 -16.93 -16.42
C TYR A 881 10.18 -16.26 -16.94
N ARG A 882 9.94 -16.31 -18.25
CA ARG A 882 8.68 -15.81 -18.86
C ARG A 882 7.46 -16.53 -18.31
N ARG A 883 7.55 -17.86 -18.20
CA ARG A 883 6.47 -18.73 -17.70
C ARG A 883 6.17 -18.44 -16.24
N ARG A 884 7.17 -18.24 -15.39
CA ARG A 884 7.02 -17.85 -13.98
C ARG A 884 6.25 -16.55 -13.83
N ILE A 885 6.58 -15.53 -14.63
CA ILE A 885 5.88 -14.23 -14.64
C ILE A 885 4.40 -14.44 -14.99
N LEU A 886 4.11 -15.21 -16.03
CA LEU A 886 2.73 -15.47 -16.46
C LEU A 886 1.94 -16.24 -15.39
N THR A 887 2.53 -17.28 -14.80
CA THR A 887 1.92 -18.07 -13.72
C THR A 887 1.54 -17.19 -12.54
N GLN A 888 2.43 -16.30 -12.10
CA GLN A 888 2.16 -15.43 -10.95
C GLN A 888 1.08 -14.37 -11.24
N LEU A 889 0.98 -13.88 -12.49
CA LEU A 889 -0.11 -12.99 -12.89
C LEU A 889 -1.45 -13.72 -12.97
N ASN A 890 -1.46 -14.95 -13.51
CA ASN A 890 -2.67 -15.79 -13.54
C ASN A 890 -3.20 -16.10 -12.14
N ARG A 891 -2.32 -16.26 -11.13
CA ARG A 891 -2.73 -16.38 -9.71
C ARG A 891 -3.48 -15.14 -9.22
N GLY A 892 -3.01 -13.95 -9.58
CA GLY A 892 -3.68 -12.69 -9.30
C GLY A 892 -5.07 -12.61 -9.93
N GLU A 893 -5.19 -12.96 -11.21
CA GLU A 893 -6.47 -13.01 -11.93
C GLU A 893 -7.46 -14.00 -11.30
N GLY A 894 -7.00 -15.20 -10.95
CA GLY A 894 -7.82 -16.19 -10.27
C GLY A 894 -8.31 -15.69 -8.90
N ARG A 895 -7.47 -15.01 -8.14
CA ARG A 895 -7.86 -14.40 -6.86
C ARG A 895 -8.90 -13.30 -7.06
N HIS A 896 -8.81 -12.51 -8.12
CA HIS A 896 -9.84 -11.52 -8.48
C HIS A 896 -11.19 -12.19 -8.78
N ALA A 897 -11.21 -13.40 -9.36
CA ALA A 897 -12.46 -14.14 -9.55
C ALA A 897 -13.13 -14.50 -8.22
N VAL A 898 -12.37 -14.99 -7.23
CA VAL A 898 -12.88 -15.26 -5.87
C VAL A 898 -13.43 -13.99 -5.23
N ALA A 899 -12.67 -12.89 -5.29
CA ALA A 899 -13.11 -11.60 -4.73
C ALA A 899 -14.39 -11.08 -5.41
N ARG A 900 -14.56 -11.28 -6.72
CA ARG A 900 -15.81 -10.94 -7.43
C ARG A 900 -16.99 -11.80 -6.97
N ALA A 901 -16.76 -13.09 -6.74
CA ALA A 901 -17.80 -13.99 -6.22
C ALA A 901 -18.26 -13.57 -4.82
N ILE A 902 -17.35 -13.10 -3.97
CA ILE A 902 -17.68 -12.56 -2.64
C ILE A 902 -18.43 -11.23 -2.77
N CYS A 903 -17.95 -10.28 -3.59
CA CYS A 903 -18.49 -8.92 -3.73
C CYS A 903 -19.67 -8.83 -4.73
N TYR A 904 -20.77 -9.53 -4.44
CA TYR A 904 -21.94 -9.59 -5.35
C TYR A 904 -23.00 -8.50 -5.09
N GLY A 905 -23.09 -7.98 -3.86
CA GLY A 905 -24.10 -7.01 -3.46
C GLY A 905 -24.04 -5.73 -4.29
N GLN A 906 -25.19 -5.07 -4.48
CA GLN A 906 -25.33 -3.84 -5.26
C GLN A 906 -24.72 -3.91 -6.67
N ARG A 907 -24.77 -5.08 -7.32
CA ARG A 907 -24.16 -5.34 -8.64
C ARG A 907 -22.63 -5.19 -8.66
N GLY A 908 -21.98 -5.32 -7.51
CA GLY A 908 -20.54 -5.09 -7.36
C GLY A 908 -20.13 -3.61 -7.48
N GLU A 909 -21.08 -2.67 -7.44
CA GLU A 909 -20.79 -1.23 -7.49
C GLU A 909 -20.41 -0.69 -6.10
N ILE A 910 -19.31 0.06 -6.02
CA ILE A 910 -18.87 0.69 -4.76
C ILE A 910 -19.56 2.04 -4.61
N ARG A 911 -20.41 2.18 -3.58
CA ARG A 911 -21.21 3.39 -3.33
C ARG A 911 -20.68 4.29 -2.20
N LYS A 912 -19.47 4.01 -1.71
CA LYS A 912 -18.80 4.82 -0.68
C LYS A 912 -18.26 6.11 -1.30
N ARG A 913 -18.58 7.25 -0.67
CA ARG A 913 -18.18 8.59 -1.17
C ARG A 913 -16.74 8.95 -0.80
N TYR A 914 -16.32 8.58 0.41
CA TYR A 914 -15.02 8.94 0.98
C TYR A 914 -14.01 7.81 0.76
N ARG A 915 -12.73 8.18 0.68
CA ARG A 915 -11.61 7.27 0.45
C ARG A 915 -11.51 6.22 1.56
N GLU A 916 -11.54 6.66 2.82
CA GLU A 916 -11.49 5.78 4.00
C GLU A 916 -12.59 4.72 3.95
N GLY A 917 -13.83 5.12 3.63
CA GLY A 917 -14.93 4.16 3.50
C GLY A 917 -14.79 3.19 2.32
N GLN A 918 -14.06 3.57 1.26
CA GLN A 918 -13.70 2.67 0.15
C GLN A 918 -12.59 1.71 0.58
N GLU A 919 -11.58 2.20 1.30
CA GLU A 919 -10.46 1.43 1.83
C GLU A 919 -10.92 0.41 2.88
N ASP A 920 -11.80 0.78 3.80
CA ASP A 920 -12.38 -0.15 4.78
C ASP A 920 -13.16 -1.27 4.10
N GLN A 921 -13.96 -0.92 3.07
CA GLN A 921 -14.79 -1.89 2.35
C GLN A 921 -13.94 -2.87 1.54
N LEU A 922 -12.97 -2.35 0.78
CA LEU A 922 -12.10 -3.17 -0.08
C LEU A 922 -11.05 -3.93 0.76
N GLY A 923 -10.63 -3.38 1.90
CA GLY A 923 -9.82 -4.07 2.89
C GLY A 923 -10.57 -5.24 3.53
N ALA A 924 -11.86 -5.07 3.86
CA ALA A 924 -12.71 -6.18 4.32
C ALA A 924 -12.85 -7.26 3.22
N LEU A 925 -13.03 -6.86 1.96
CA LEU A 925 -13.06 -7.81 0.83
C LEU A 925 -11.74 -8.60 0.73
N GLY A 926 -10.59 -7.93 0.84
CA GLY A 926 -9.28 -8.58 0.85
C GLY A 926 -9.11 -9.59 1.97
N LEU A 927 -9.49 -9.20 3.19
CA LEU A 927 -9.43 -10.06 4.38
C LEU A 927 -10.32 -11.31 4.23
N VAL A 928 -11.57 -11.15 3.80
CA VAL A 928 -12.50 -12.27 3.59
C VAL A 928 -12.03 -13.17 2.46
N THR A 929 -11.45 -12.61 1.40
CA THR A 929 -10.83 -13.41 0.32
C THR A 929 -9.66 -14.23 0.84
N ASN A 930 -8.84 -13.68 1.75
CA ASN A 930 -7.78 -14.46 2.42
C ASN A 930 -8.32 -15.54 3.35
N ALA A 931 -9.40 -15.29 4.07
CA ALA A 931 -10.04 -16.32 4.88
C ALA A 931 -10.52 -17.50 4.01
N VAL A 932 -11.10 -17.23 2.83
CA VAL A 932 -11.49 -18.26 1.86
C VAL A 932 -10.27 -19.07 1.36
N VAL A 933 -9.20 -18.39 0.94
CA VAL A 933 -7.97 -19.06 0.50
C VAL A 933 -7.36 -19.93 1.60
N LEU A 934 -7.33 -19.41 2.83
CA LEU A 934 -6.79 -20.13 3.97
C LEU A 934 -7.64 -21.36 4.31
N TRP A 935 -8.97 -21.21 4.34
CA TRP A 935 -9.88 -22.32 4.58
C TRP A 935 -9.69 -23.41 3.51
N ASN A 936 -9.67 -23.04 2.23
CA ASN A 936 -9.44 -24.00 1.16
C ASN A 936 -8.08 -24.71 1.30
N THR A 937 -7.02 -23.98 1.64
CA THR A 937 -5.68 -24.57 1.83
C THR A 937 -5.67 -25.60 2.96
N LEU A 938 -6.33 -25.31 4.08
CA LEU A 938 -6.47 -26.23 5.21
C LEU A 938 -7.19 -27.53 4.82
N TYR A 939 -8.34 -27.41 4.17
CA TYR A 939 -9.14 -28.59 3.79
C TYR A 939 -8.53 -29.38 2.63
N MET A 940 -7.86 -28.71 1.69
CA MET A 940 -7.05 -29.39 0.67
C MET A 940 -5.92 -30.19 1.33
N GLN A 941 -5.27 -29.65 2.34
CA GLN A 941 -4.21 -30.36 3.06
C GLN A 941 -4.73 -31.58 3.83
N GLU A 942 -5.92 -31.49 4.44
CA GLU A 942 -6.56 -32.64 5.08
C GLU A 942 -6.99 -33.69 4.05
N ALA A 943 -7.57 -33.26 2.92
CA ALA A 943 -7.91 -34.16 1.81
C ALA A 943 -6.67 -34.92 1.28
N LEU A 944 -5.55 -34.22 1.09
CA LEU A 944 -4.28 -34.83 0.68
C LEU A 944 -3.75 -35.80 1.75
N SER A 945 -3.91 -35.47 3.03
CA SER A 945 -3.51 -36.35 4.14
C SER A 945 -4.37 -37.61 4.19
N HIS A 946 -5.67 -37.50 3.89
CA HIS A 946 -6.55 -38.65 3.73
C HIS A 946 -6.14 -39.52 2.54
N LEU A 947 -5.88 -38.94 1.37
CA LEU A 947 -5.44 -39.69 0.18
C LEU A 947 -4.15 -40.48 0.45
N ARG A 948 -3.17 -39.86 1.12
CA ARG A 948 -1.92 -40.53 1.55
C ARG A 948 -2.17 -41.70 2.48
N LYS A 949 -3.08 -41.55 3.45
CA LYS A 949 -3.48 -42.64 4.35
C LYS A 949 -4.21 -43.77 3.62
N SER A 950 -4.93 -43.44 2.55
CA SER A 950 -5.62 -44.39 1.68
C SER A 950 -4.71 -45.06 0.63
N GLY A 951 -3.40 -44.77 0.65
CA GLY A 951 -2.40 -45.38 -0.23
C GLY A 951 -2.10 -44.61 -1.52
N GLU A 952 -2.77 -43.49 -1.76
CA GLU A 952 -2.48 -42.59 -2.90
C GLU A 952 -1.42 -41.57 -2.47
N THR A 953 -0.23 -41.61 -3.07
CA THR A 953 0.85 -40.63 -2.82
C THR A 953 1.03 -39.70 -4.02
N PRO A 954 0.42 -38.50 -4.01
CA PRO A 954 0.56 -37.56 -5.12
C PRO A 954 2.00 -37.06 -5.23
N GLU A 955 2.52 -36.98 -6.45
CA GLU A 955 3.82 -36.40 -6.75
C GLU A 955 3.86 -34.91 -6.41
N GLU A 956 5.03 -34.43 -5.95
CA GLU A 956 5.19 -33.04 -5.51
C GLU A 956 4.94 -32.02 -6.62
N GLU A 957 5.27 -32.35 -7.86
CA GLU A 957 4.98 -31.53 -9.04
C GLU A 957 3.48 -31.29 -9.24
N HIS A 958 2.64 -32.29 -8.91
CA HIS A 958 1.18 -32.14 -8.97
C HIS A 958 0.66 -31.29 -7.82
N LEU A 959 1.24 -31.41 -6.61
CA LEU A 959 0.88 -30.59 -5.46
C LEU A 959 1.13 -29.09 -5.73
N ALA A 960 2.26 -28.76 -6.35
CA ALA A 960 2.61 -27.40 -6.74
C ALA A 960 1.63 -26.78 -7.78
N ARG A 961 0.87 -27.61 -8.50
CA ARG A 961 -0.11 -27.20 -9.51
C ARG A 961 -1.56 -27.16 -8.99
N LEU A 962 -1.82 -27.56 -7.75
CA LEU A 962 -3.13 -27.37 -7.11
C LEU A 962 -3.39 -25.89 -6.82
N SER A 963 -4.66 -25.48 -6.80
CA SER A 963 -5.05 -24.08 -6.56
C SER A 963 -6.08 -23.97 -5.43
N PRO A 964 -5.84 -23.12 -4.41
CA PRO A 964 -6.78 -22.87 -3.32
C PRO A 964 -7.89 -21.87 -3.69
N LEU A 965 -8.02 -21.51 -4.96
CA LEU A 965 -8.96 -20.49 -5.45
C LEU A 965 -10.33 -21.07 -5.84
N ILE A 966 -10.61 -22.33 -5.50
CA ILE A 966 -11.92 -22.96 -5.71
C ILE A 966 -12.97 -22.37 -4.75
N HIS A 967 -14.18 -22.12 -5.25
CA HIS A 967 -15.23 -21.49 -4.43
C HIS A 967 -16.64 -22.01 -4.72
N GLY A 968 -16.76 -23.14 -5.43
CA GLY A 968 -18.06 -23.74 -5.79
C GLY A 968 -18.76 -24.43 -4.61
N HIS A 969 -18.00 -24.90 -3.61
CA HIS A 969 -18.47 -25.52 -2.38
C HIS A 969 -18.85 -24.49 -1.29
N ILE A 970 -18.59 -23.20 -1.53
CA ILE A 970 -18.84 -22.14 -0.56
C ILE A 970 -20.15 -21.44 -0.91
N ASN A 971 -21.12 -21.49 0.01
CA ASN A 971 -22.34 -20.75 -0.14
C ASN A 971 -22.13 -19.27 0.26
N MET A 972 -22.14 -18.40 -0.75
CA MET A 972 -21.98 -16.95 -0.59
C MET A 972 -23.33 -16.21 -0.41
N LEU A 973 -24.47 -16.88 -0.65
CA LEU A 973 -25.78 -16.25 -0.83
C LEU A 973 -26.83 -16.78 0.16
N GLY A 974 -27.66 -15.87 0.68
CA GLY A 974 -28.99 -16.19 1.20
C GLY A 974 -29.07 -16.86 2.58
N HIS A 975 -27.98 -17.41 3.11
CA HIS A 975 -27.92 -18.05 4.42
C HIS A 975 -26.92 -17.32 5.31
N TYR A 976 -27.41 -16.63 6.36
CA TYR A 976 -26.57 -15.86 7.29
C TYR A 976 -26.72 -16.40 8.71
N THR A 977 -26.05 -17.53 8.96
CA THR A 977 -26.07 -18.21 10.25
C THR A 977 -24.70 -18.08 10.92
N PHE A 978 -24.65 -17.53 12.13
CA PHE A 978 -23.41 -17.33 12.88
C PHE A 978 -23.34 -18.33 14.04
N SER A 979 -23.33 -19.62 13.70
CA SER A 979 -23.22 -20.72 14.64
C SER A 979 -22.22 -21.73 14.10
N LEU A 980 -21.43 -22.31 15.00
CA LEU A 980 -20.53 -23.42 14.68
C LEU A 980 -20.79 -24.56 15.65
N PRO A 981 -20.67 -25.82 15.23
CA PRO A 981 -20.54 -26.96 16.12
C PRO A 981 -19.40 -26.77 17.13
N ASP A 982 -19.59 -27.25 18.36
CA ASP A 982 -18.63 -27.07 19.46
C ASP A 982 -17.24 -27.64 19.15
N ASP A 983 -17.18 -28.74 18.40
CA ASP A 983 -15.92 -29.40 18.04
C ASP A 983 -15.10 -28.54 17.07
N ILE A 984 -15.78 -27.88 16.12
CA ILE A 984 -15.14 -26.93 15.18
C ILE A 984 -14.68 -25.67 15.91
N LEU A 985 -15.47 -25.18 16.89
CA LEU A 985 -15.06 -24.06 17.75
C LEU A 985 -13.80 -24.37 18.57
N LYS A 986 -13.59 -25.64 18.93
CA LYS A 986 -12.37 -26.10 19.61
C LYS A 986 -11.19 -26.32 18.66
N GLY A 987 -11.38 -26.11 17.36
CA GLY A 987 -10.32 -26.19 16.34
C GLY A 987 -10.28 -27.51 15.57
N GLU A 988 -11.27 -28.39 15.70
CA GLU A 988 -11.40 -29.59 14.86
C GLU A 988 -11.85 -29.21 13.44
N LEU A 989 -11.48 -30.04 12.46
CA LEU A 989 -11.91 -29.85 11.06
C LEU A 989 -13.28 -30.50 10.84
N ARG A 990 -14.05 -29.96 9.90
CA ARG A 990 -15.25 -30.64 9.40
C ARG A 990 -14.85 -31.99 8.81
N PRO A 991 -15.71 -33.00 8.93
CA PRO A 991 -15.48 -34.27 8.24
C PRO A 991 -15.37 -34.01 6.73
N LEU A 992 -14.41 -34.69 6.09
CA LEU A 992 -14.30 -34.69 4.63
C LEU A 992 -15.56 -35.30 4.03
N ASN A 993 -15.89 -34.88 2.81
CA ASN A 993 -17.05 -35.36 2.10
C ASN A 993 -16.77 -36.72 1.45
N PHE A 994 -17.08 -37.80 2.19
CA PHE A 994 -17.05 -39.17 1.69
C PHE A 994 -18.40 -39.48 1.03
N ASN A 995 -18.68 -38.94 -0.16
CA ASN A 995 -19.88 -39.31 -0.90
C ASN A 995 -19.80 -40.80 -1.30
N THR A 996 -20.53 -41.68 -0.59
CA THR A 996 -20.66 -43.13 -0.83
C THR A 996 -21.61 -43.51 -1.97
N ASN A 997 -22.05 -42.57 -2.83
CA ASN A 997 -23.19 -42.80 -3.74
C ASN A 997 -22.87 -42.95 -5.24
N ASN A 998 -21.64 -43.30 -5.64
CA ASN A 998 -21.35 -43.63 -7.05
C ASN A 998 -20.75 -45.02 -7.30
N GLU A 999 -20.72 -45.90 -6.30
CA GLU A 999 -20.54 -47.34 -6.51
C GLU A 999 -21.91 -48.02 -6.48
N LEU A 1000 -22.76 -47.77 -7.49
CA LEU A 1000 -23.91 -48.62 -7.84
C LEU A 1000 -24.56 -48.09 -9.14
N THR A 1001 -23.84 -48.21 -10.25
CA THR A 1001 -24.36 -48.78 -11.51
C THR A 1001 -23.16 -48.96 -12.43
N SER A 1002 -22.90 -50.23 -12.72
CA SER A 1002 -22.01 -50.81 -13.74
C SER A 1002 -21.94 -50.05 -15.06
#